data_AF-A0AAU4PBV9-F1
#
_entry.id   AF-A0AAU4PBV9-F1
#
_cell.length_a   1.000
_cell.length_b   1.000
_cell.length_c   1.000
_cell.angle_alpha   90.00
_cell.angle_beta   90.00
_cell.angle_gamma   90.00
#
_symmetry.space_group_name_H-M   'P 1'
#
loop_
_entity.id
_entity.type
_entity.pdbx_description
1 polymer ?
#
loop_
_entity_poly.entity_id
_entity_poly.type
_entity_poly.pdbx_seq_one_letter_code
_entity_poly.pdbx_strand_id
1 'polypeptide(L)'
;MITHEDVATVIHLDLRSGAAALDAAAPLRARVARQLGLAGLPEPDDPLFLVVDTPAGLLDHQRQYELLTTYRAVGEVRMLVLLVGSAPGSYAGEDETFQPDRRLDRPSILRSSGIALLWAGDLRSARTALEQPAPDDPDALAVLVDLLSVPDVFLRVLEDLGSLPEAVGTPGIRLLEQDLPPDVRDRAWRDALRRFAGEDTEPGAELPVAAWSGADLPEPLRGLATGRSGRDQRHREPGGMADSAYGSCARALDQARGTLSELRALTGLLRASHREAFEADLDQAREALGQYRELVTTALHSDGGSGTAPSAAEAAARLSALGLRVPSAEGVGERIGEGLREFAAKLMGQKLALRAVAQRFTGLAGQVEPVPGSALLPKLADHSAQAVARRSGTRGGPLPDFVTGPAATALAAAAGALGALWQWPLALLAVIVPAVFFGVARLGASRLRDEPAAHRSAGPRVGALCGAAAGLVIAYTTHPPLWLSTAGLLVGTALAVETARRLWDAAAAYWAAGQGATALRRALDGLDGLLAEVVREHWAAEERLYCADAARSVAGMLRATAAAADAEAVPAPEQSPAHAGSASGPPAVGDWLDGSSALEGDAFAAPDDEDDGWANAYTRQEERAWDEPSWDAPAGGPDAAAMPADPWEDRTAATPRWLDRETGEGGSELVATLADDLTDAAMVAMNPYWGAVERGQAGTHAVRNTQERVRKLLSSARHHLQHNGVLAPPPFAAAHRTRTSSANLLGTDPHGVAELVGAETERRAVVQLSSPEQGTLLSRDPEAAVWIRFAPQAVRGEVETAWRAGGSPQPQDVLWTSSGRYAGLVRLTPLRMGVVENVRPYQSPRNPAGDWLEYEEKDGDRW
;
A
#
# COMPACT_ATOMS: atom_id res chain seq x y z
N MET A 1 17.04 3.89 -22.18
CA MET A 1 18.25 3.28 -22.77
C MET A 1 18.10 1.80 -22.51
N ILE A 2 18.06 0.99 -23.57
CA ILE A 2 17.66 -0.42 -23.48
C ILE A 2 18.92 -1.28 -23.34
N THR A 3 18.99 -2.04 -22.26
CA THR A 3 19.80 -3.26 -22.16
C THR A 3 18.84 -4.37 -21.75
N HIS A 4 18.05 -4.85 -22.72
CA HIS A 4 17.56 -6.21 -22.64
C HIS A 4 18.79 -7.10 -22.74
N GLU A 5 19.21 -7.68 -21.62
CA GLU A 5 19.62 -9.07 -21.69
C GLU A 5 18.33 -9.81 -22.04
N ASP A 6 18.24 -10.28 -23.28
CA ASP A 6 17.08 -11.04 -23.72
C ASP A 6 16.93 -12.26 -22.80
N VAL A 7 15.72 -12.45 -22.27
CA VAL A 7 15.40 -13.58 -21.41
C VAL A 7 15.39 -14.82 -22.30
N ALA A 8 16.57 -15.39 -22.50
CA ALA A 8 16.83 -16.49 -23.42
C ALA A 8 16.26 -17.80 -22.85
N THR A 9 14.94 -17.92 -22.85
CA THR A 9 14.24 -19.10 -22.31
C THR A 9 14.54 -20.33 -23.15
N VAL A 10 15.00 -21.39 -22.48
CA VAL A 10 15.21 -22.70 -23.10
C VAL A 10 13.85 -23.39 -23.29
N ILE A 11 13.56 -23.75 -24.54
CA ILE A 11 12.33 -24.43 -24.95
C ILE A 11 12.57 -25.94 -24.87
N HIS A 12 12.01 -26.59 -23.85
CA HIS A 12 12.11 -28.04 -23.66
C HIS A 12 11.09 -28.83 -24.49
N LEU A 13 11.57 -29.81 -25.26
CA LEU A 13 10.76 -30.76 -26.04
C LEU A 13 11.21 -32.21 -25.80
N ASP A 14 10.36 -33.02 -25.17
CA ASP A 14 10.56 -34.48 -25.07
C ASP A 14 9.96 -35.19 -26.28
N LEU A 15 10.81 -35.76 -27.13
CA LEU A 15 10.40 -36.52 -28.31
C LEU A 15 10.00 -37.96 -27.97
N ARG A 16 10.54 -38.53 -26.88
CA ARG A 16 10.32 -39.94 -26.48
C ARG A 16 8.85 -40.24 -26.19
N SER A 17 8.13 -39.25 -25.65
CA SER A 17 6.70 -39.33 -25.32
C SER A 17 5.80 -38.48 -26.24
N GLY A 18 6.37 -37.71 -27.18
CA GLY A 18 5.67 -36.64 -27.88
C GLY A 18 5.93 -36.49 -29.38
N ALA A 19 6.89 -37.21 -29.99
CA ALA A 19 7.32 -36.98 -31.38
C ALA A 19 6.19 -37.05 -32.42
N ALA A 20 5.22 -37.97 -32.25
CA ALA A 20 4.10 -38.13 -33.18
C ALA A 20 3.16 -36.90 -33.22
N ALA A 21 3.09 -36.11 -32.14
CA ALA A 21 2.29 -34.89 -32.07
C ALA A 21 3.00 -33.66 -32.69
N LEU A 22 4.27 -33.81 -33.10
CA LEU A 22 5.13 -32.75 -33.63
C LEU A 22 5.53 -33.00 -35.10
N ASP A 23 4.73 -33.75 -35.84
CA ASP A 23 5.02 -34.15 -37.22
C ASP A 23 4.96 -33.00 -38.24
N ALA A 24 4.41 -31.84 -37.86
CA ALA A 24 4.22 -30.68 -38.72
C ALA A 24 4.59 -29.35 -38.03
N ALA A 25 4.90 -28.32 -38.82
CA ALA A 25 5.32 -27.01 -38.32
C ALA A 25 4.24 -26.29 -37.48
N ALA A 26 2.95 -26.52 -37.77
CA ALA A 26 1.84 -25.88 -37.05
C ALA A 26 1.70 -26.37 -35.59
N PRO A 27 1.59 -27.70 -35.29
CA PRO A 27 1.56 -28.17 -33.91
C PRO A 27 2.87 -27.88 -33.15
N LEU A 28 4.03 -27.87 -33.82
CA LEU A 28 5.29 -27.44 -33.22
C LEU A 28 5.21 -25.99 -32.72
N ARG A 29 4.81 -25.03 -33.57
CA ARG A 29 4.60 -23.63 -33.14
C ARG A 29 3.55 -23.50 -32.04
N ALA A 30 2.45 -24.27 -32.11
CA ALA A 30 1.44 -24.26 -31.06
C ALA A 30 1.94 -24.84 -29.72
N ARG A 31 2.94 -25.74 -29.73
CA ARG A 31 3.63 -26.22 -28.53
C ARG A 31 4.55 -25.13 -27.95
N VAL A 32 5.39 -24.52 -28.79
CA VAL A 32 6.29 -23.42 -28.41
C VAL A 32 5.51 -22.23 -27.85
N ALA A 33 4.53 -21.71 -28.60
CA ALA A 33 3.71 -20.57 -28.18
C ALA A 33 2.90 -20.84 -26.90
N ARG A 34 2.55 -22.10 -26.62
CA ARG A 34 1.90 -22.50 -25.36
C ARG A 34 2.87 -22.53 -24.19
N GLN A 35 4.11 -23.01 -24.36
CA GLN A 35 5.13 -22.96 -23.31
C GLN A 35 5.50 -21.51 -22.97
N LEU A 36 5.78 -20.69 -23.99
CA LEU A 36 6.06 -19.26 -23.81
C LEU A 36 4.85 -18.49 -23.26
N GLY A 37 3.63 -18.81 -23.73
CA GLY A 37 2.40 -18.21 -23.24
C GLY A 37 2.08 -18.54 -21.78
N LEU A 38 2.42 -19.74 -21.29
CA LEU A 38 2.34 -20.10 -19.87
C LEU A 38 3.38 -19.34 -19.02
N ALA A 39 4.55 -19.04 -19.58
CA ALA A 39 5.55 -18.17 -18.96
C ALA A 39 5.23 -16.67 -19.09
N GLY A 40 4.23 -16.30 -19.90
CA GLY A 40 3.90 -14.90 -20.21
C GLY A 40 4.90 -14.17 -21.13
N LEU A 41 5.76 -14.93 -21.82
CA LEU A 41 6.89 -14.43 -22.60
C LEU A 41 6.57 -14.31 -24.11
N PRO A 42 7.23 -13.38 -24.83
CA PRO A 42 7.19 -13.32 -26.29
C PRO A 42 7.98 -14.48 -26.93
N GLU A 43 7.85 -14.63 -28.25
CA GLU A 43 8.72 -15.51 -29.04
C GLU A 43 10.14 -14.91 -29.12
N PRO A 44 11.21 -15.64 -28.74
CA PRO A 44 12.56 -15.11 -28.71
C PRO A 44 13.16 -14.99 -30.11
N ASP A 45 14.03 -14.00 -30.32
CA ASP A 45 14.72 -13.80 -31.60
C ASP A 45 15.71 -14.95 -31.90
N ASP A 46 16.50 -15.38 -30.91
CA ASP A 46 17.40 -16.55 -30.95
C ASP A 46 16.83 -17.70 -30.08
N PRO A 47 16.08 -18.68 -30.63
CA PRO A 47 15.47 -19.74 -29.84
C PRO A 47 16.50 -20.80 -29.41
N LEU A 48 16.50 -21.11 -28.11
CA LEU A 48 17.27 -22.20 -27.51
C LEU A 48 16.37 -23.43 -27.35
N PHE A 49 16.66 -24.55 -28.01
CA PHE A 49 15.91 -25.80 -27.88
C PHE A 49 16.69 -26.85 -27.08
N LEU A 50 16.08 -27.35 -26.00
CA LEU A 50 16.53 -28.56 -25.30
C LEU A 50 15.63 -29.72 -25.73
N VAL A 51 16.20 -30.65 -26.50
CA VAL A 51 15.48 -31.80 -27.05
C VAL A 51 15.87 -33.05 -26.30
N VAL A 52 14.91 -33.73 -25.68
CA VAL A 52 15.14 -35.02 -25.00
C VAL A 52 14.70 -36.15 -25.93
N ASP A 53 15.60 -37.10 -26.19
CA ASP A 53 15.35 -38.22 -27.10
C ASP A 53 16.12 -39.48 -26.63
N THR A 54 15.97 -40.58 -27.36
CA THR A 54 16.77 -41.81 -27.18
C THR A 54 17.79 -41.97 -28.32
N PRO A 55 18.89 -42.73 -28.12
CA PRO A 55 19.82 -43.08 -29.18
C PRO A 55 19.18 -43.75 -30.41
N ALA A 56 18.08 -44.51 -30.25
CA ALA A 56 17.32 -45.07 -31.36
C ALA A 56 16.44 -44.00 -32.05
N GLY A 57 15.77 -43.17 -31.25
CA GLY A 57 14.88 -42.10 -31.71
C GLY A 57 15.55 -41.05 -32.61
N LEU A 58 16.88 -40.90 -32.53
CA LEU A 58 17.64 -40.05 -33.45
C LEU A 58 17.32 -40.29 -34.94
N LEU A 59 17.22 -41.55 -35.37
CA LEU A 59 16.90 -41.89 -36.76
C LEU A 59 15.39 -41.81 -37.02
N ASP A 60 14.57 -42.27 -36.08
CA ASP A 60 13.10 -42.30 -36.22
C ASP A 60 12.48 -40.89 -36.25
N HIS A 61 13.08 -39.93 -35.54
CA HIS A 61 12.59 -38.55 -35.40
C HIS A 61 13.25 -37.55 -36.37
N GLN A 62 13.89 -38.00 -37.46
CA GLN A 62 14.60 -37.13 -38.41
C GLN A 62 13.72 -35.95 -38.90
N ARG A 63 12.42 -36.21 -39.18
CA ARG A 63 11.47 -35.19 -39.65
C ARG A 63 11.21 -34.09 -38.60
N GLN A 64 11.23 -34.42 -37.31
CA GLN A 64 11.08 -33.48 -36.21
C GLN A 64 12.34 -32.61 -36.10
N TYR A 65 13.54 -33.18 -36.24
CA TYR A 65 14.79 -32.42 -36.29
C TYR A 65 14.88 -31.49 -37.52
N GLU A 66 14.34 -31.90 -38.67
CA GLU A 66 14.17 -31.03 -39.86
C GLU A 66 13.25 -29.83 -39.59
N LEU A 67 12.12 -30.04 -38.88
CA LEU A 67 11.21 -28.96 -38.52
C LEU A 67 11.79 -27.99 -37.48
N LEU A 68 12.61 -28.48 -36.55
CA LEU A 68 13.28 -27.65 -35.54
C LEU A 68 14.43 -26.82 -36.14
N THR A 69 15.27 -27.43 -36.97
CA THR A 69 16.37 -26.71 -37.65
C THR A 69 15.89 -25.72 -38.72
N THR A 70 14.67 -25.89 -39.24
CA THR A 70 14.02 -24.93 -40.16
C THR A 70 12.99 -24.03 -39.46
N TYR A 71 13.00 -23.98 -38.12
CA TYR A 71 12.11 -23.11 -37.35
C TYR A 71 12.34 -21.64 -37.73
N ARG A 72 11.26 -20.92 -38.08
CA ARG A 72 11.36 -19.51 -38.50
C ARG A 72 11.41 -18.58 -37.29
N ALA A 73 12.61 -18.35 -36.77
CA ALA A 73 12.92 -17.25 -35.86
C ALA A 73 13.61 -16.09 -36.60
N VAL A 74 13.99 -15.04 -35.88
CA VAL A 74 14.71 -13.88 -36.42
C VAL A 74 16.22 -14.14 -36.50
N GLY A 75 16.76 -14.88 -35.54
CA GLY A 75 18.17 -15.24 -35.37
C GLY A 75 18.48 -16.73 -35.56
N GLU A 76 19.56 -17.19 -34.93
CA GLU A 76 20.10 -18.55 -35.11
C GLU A 76 19.48 -19.55 -34.13
N VAL A 77 18.98 -20.67 -34.66
CA VAL A 77 18.45 -21.77 -33.86
C VAL A 77 19.60 -22.54 -33.20
N ARG A 78 19.63 -22.56 -31.86
CA ARG A 78 20.60 -23.34 -31.07
C ARG A 78 19.92 -24.53 -30.43
N MET A 79 20.55 -25.71 -30.46
CA MET A 79 19.94 -26.96 -30.01
C MET A 79 20.92 -27.83 -29.21
N LEU A 80 20.50 -28.24 -28.02
CA LEU A 80 21.15 -29.29 -27.25
C LEU A 80 20.25 -30.53 -27.26
N VAL A 81 20.75 -31.64 -27.78
CA VAL A 81 20.03 -32.93 -27.79
C VAL A 81 20.54 -33.79 -26.65
N LEU A 82 19.70 -33.99 -25.62
CA LEU A 82 19.95 -34.89 -24.50
C LEU A 82 19.45 -36.29 -24.89
N LEU A 83 20.39 -37.22 -25.11
CA LEU A 83 20.09 -38.63 -25.36
C LEU A 83 20.09 -39.41 -24.05
N VAL A 84 18.96 -40.06 -23.76
CA VAL A 84 18.80 -40.92 -22.58
C VAL A 84 18.80 -42.40 -22.99
N GLY A 85 19.63 -43.20 -22.31
CA GLY A 85 19.65 -44.66 -22.45
C GLY A 85 20.84 -45.24 -23.22
N SER A 86 20.92 -46.58 -23.26
CA SER A 86 21.99 -47.33 -23.92
C SER A 86 21.93 -47.24 -25.45
N ALA A 87 23.05 -47.56 -26.11
CA ALA A 87 23.12 -47.58 -27.57
C ALA A 87 22.18 -48.67 -28.15
N PRO A 88 21.58 -48.45 -29.33
CA PRO A 88 20.83 -49.50 -30.02
C PRO A 88 21.78 -50.66 -30.35
N GLY A 89 21.33 -51.89 -30.09
CA GLY A 89 22.16 -53.10 -30.19
C GLY A 89 22.16 -54.00 -28.94
N SER A 90 21.49 -53.60 -27.86
CA SER A 90 21.30 -54.44 -26.66
C SER A 90 20.15 -55.46 -26.83
N TYR A 91 20.09 -56.17 -27.95
CA TYR A 91 19.30 -57.40 -28.05
C TYR A 91 20.20 -58.61 -27.80
N ALA A 92 20.20 -59.07 -26.55
CA ALA A 92 20.70 -60.39 -26.20
C ALA A 92 19.75 -61.48 -26.70
N GLY A 93 19.67 -61.65 -28.02
CA GLY A 93 19.25 -62.92 -28.62
C GLY A 93 20.42 -63.89 -28.55
N GLU A 94 20.22 -65.09 -28.01
CA GLU A 94 21.31 -66.02 -27.67
C GLU A 94 22.05 -66.63 -28.90
N ASP A 95 21.67 -66.26 -30.12
CA ASP A 95 22.13 -66.87 -31.39
C ASP A 95 23.04 -65.99 -32.27
N GLU A 96 23.31 -64.71 -31.93
CA GLU A 96 24.18 -63.86 -32.76
C GLU A 96 25.68 -64.03 -32.44
N THR A 97 26.44 -64.54 -33.41
CA THR A 97 27.87 -64.90 -33.26
C THR A 97 28.84 -63.72 -33.41
N PHE A 98 28.34 -62.50 -33.62
CA PHE A 98 29.11 -61.27 -33.77
C PHE A 98 28.66 -60.26 -32.73
N GLN A 99 29.62 -59.57 -32.09
CA GLN A 99 29.28 -58.41 -31.26
C GLN A 99 28.79 -57.28 -32.19
N PRO A 100 27.62 -56.66 -31.94
CA PRO A 100 27.15 -55.55 -32.75
C PRO A 100 28.15 -54.38 -32.68
N ASP A 101 28.34 -53.69 -33.80
CA ASP A 101 29.24 -52.53 -33.90
C ASP A 101 28.62 -51.35 -33.11
N ARG A 102 29.16 -51.07 -31.91
CA ARG A 102 28.54 -50.18 -30.93
C ARG A 102 28.82 -48.71 -31.25
N ARG A 103 28.11 -48.18 -32.23
CA ARG A 103 28.21 -46.79 -32.69
C ARG A 103 26.97 -45.96 -32.34
N LEU A 104 27.13 -44.64 -32.36
CA LEU A 104 26.03 -43.70 -32.28
C LEU A 104 25.72 -43.18 -33.68
N ASP A 105 24.59 -43.59 -34.23
CA ASP A 105 24.12 -43.13 -35.54
C ASP A 105 23.51 -41.73 -35.43
N ARG A 106 24.23 -40.72 -35.91
CA ARG A 106 23.78 -39.33 -35.93
C ARG A 106 23.23 -38.95 -37.31
N PRO A 107 21.97 -38.47 -37.41
CA PRO A 107 21.46 -37.82 -38.61
C PRO A 107 22.33 -36.65 -39.06
N SER A 108 22.71 -36.62 -40.34
CA SER A 108 23.59 -35.59 -40.91
C SER A 108 23.12 -34.13 -40.75
N ILE A 109 21.84 -33.91 -40.40
CA ILE A 109 21.28 -32.58 -40.09
C ILE A 109 21.75 -32.02 -38.73
N LEU A 110 22.11 -32.89 -37.77
CA LEU A 110 22.60 -32.52 -36.44
C LEU A 110 24.12 -32.22 -36.43
N ARG A 111 24.65 -31.76 -37.56
CA ARG A 111 26.07 -31.41 -37.77
C ARG A 111 26.28 -29.88 -37.93
N SER A 112 25.28 -29.08 -37.60
CA SER A 112 25.37 -27.61 -37.65
C SER A 112 26.18 -27.05 -36.47
N SER A 113 26.77 -25.86 -36.64
CA SER A 113 27.62 -25.21 -35.63
C SER A 113 26.90 -24.78 -34.35
N GLY A 114 25.56 -24.75 -34.35
CA GLY A 114 24.73 -24.47 -33.17
C GLY A 114 24.08 -25.70 -32.55
N ILE A 115 24.52 -26.92 -32.89
CA ILE A 115 23.90 -28.18 -32.44
C ILE A 115 24.94 -29.10 -31.78
N ALA A 116 24.68 -29.55 -30.56
CA ALA A 116 25.49 -30.56 -29.86
C ALA A 116 24.65 -31.68 -29.25
N LEU A 117 25.28 -32.85 -29.06
CA LEU A 117 24.63 -34.03 -28.49
C LEU A 117 25.27 -34.39 -27.14
N LEU A 118 24.45 -34.47 -26.10
CA LEU A 118 24.83 -34.88 -24.76
C LEU A 118 24.23 -36.26 -24.48
N TRP A 119 25.05 -37.30 -24.35
CA TRP A 119 24.56 -38.67 -24.24
C TRP A 119 24.73 -39.22 -22.81
N ALA A 120 23.63 -39.29 -22.07
CA ALA A 120 23.54 -39.89 -20.73
C ALA A 120 22.98 -41.31 -20.82
N GLY A 121 23.85 -42.32 -20.73
CA GLY A 121 23.46 -43.72 -20.93
C GLY A 121 22.83 -44.40 -19.70
N ASP A 122 23.05 -43.86 -18.51
CA ASP A 122 22.47 -44.32 -17.24
C ASP A 122 22.35 -43.12 -16.30
N LEU A 123 21.12 -42.73 -15.95
CA LEU A 123 20.85 -41.54 -15.14
C LEU A 123 21.07 -41.73 -13.63
N ARG A 124 21.22 -42.98 -13.14
CA ARG A 124 21.58 -43.23 -11.72
C ARG A 124 23.08 -43.46 -11.56
N SER A 125 23.68 -44.19 -12.50
CA SER A 125 25.12 -44.42 -12.69
C SER A 125 25.87 -45.12 -11.53
N ALA A 126 26.71 -46.10 -11.90
CA ALA A 126 27.46 -46.99 -10.99
C ALA A 126 26.59 -47.92 -10.11
N ARG A 127 25.93 -48.88 -10.78
CA ARG A 127 25.25 -50.04 -10.17
C ARG A 127 26.05 -50.68 -9.03
N THR A 128 25.44 -50.93 -7.88
CA THR A 128 25.91 -52.02 -7.00
C THR A 128 25.52 -53.36 -7.62
N ALA A 129 26.16 -54.46 -7.22
CA ALA A 129 25.87 -55.79 -7.80
C ALA A 129 24.44 -56.31 -7.51
N LEU A 130 23.68 -55.60 -6.67
CA LEU A 130 22.31 -55.93 -6.24
C LEU A 130 21.26 -54.97 -6.82
N GLU A 131 21.67 -53.85 -7.43
CA GLU A 131 20.77 -52.82 -7.97
C GLU A 131 20.67 -52.93 -9.50
N GLN A 132 19.47 -53.21 -10.02
CA GLN A 132 19.14 -53.16 -11.46
C GLN A 132 17.99 -52.16 -11.74
N PRO A 133 18.16 -50.86 -11.44
CA PRO A 133 17.17 -49.85 -11.84
C PRO A 133 17.11 -49.72 -13.37
N ALA A 134 15.97 -49.24 -13.87
CA ALA A 134 15.84 -48.84 -15.27
C ALA A 134 16.80 -47.68 -15.59
N PRO A 135 17.40 -47.63 -16.80
CA PRO A 135 18.36 -46.57 -17.17
C PRO A 135 17.70 -45.19 -17.36
N ASP A 136 16.38 -45.16 -17.56
CA ASP A 136 15.54 -43.97 -17.67
C ASP A 136 14.77 -43.80 -16.35
N ASP A 137 15.34 -43.03 -15.43
CA ASP A 137 14.70 -42.62 -14.18
C ASP A 137 14.07 -41.23 -14.38
N PRO A 138 12.73 -41.09 -14.38
CA PRO A 138 12.07 -39.83 -14.68
C PRO A 138 12.41 -38.72 -13.68
N ASP A 139 12.63 -39.05 -12.40
CA ASP A 139 12.93 -38.06 -11.37
C ASP A 139 14.36 -37.51 -11.51
N ALA A 140 15.31 -38.40 -11.85
CA ALA A 140 16.69 -38.02 -12.16
C ALA A 140 16.79 -37.21 -13.44
N LEU A 141 16.00 -37.57 -14.46
CA LEU A 141 15.91 -36.84 -15.71
C LEU A 141 15.32 -35.44 -15.54
N ALA A 142 14.27 -35.30 -14.73
CA ALA A 142 13.64 -33.99 -14.47
C ALA A 142 14.66 -32.99 -13.93
N VAL A 143 15.50 -33.38 -12.96
CA VAL A 143 16.56 -32.52 -12.41
C VAL A 143 17.63 -32.17 -13.46
N LEU A 144 18.01 -33.12 -14.33
CA LEU A 144 18.97 -32.85 -15.40
C LEU A 144 18.39 -31.92 -16.48
N VAL A 145 17.11 -32.07 -16.82
CA VAL A 145 16.40 -31.19 -17.75
C VAL A 145 16.20 -29.80 -17.15
N ASP A 146 15.85 -29.67 -15.87
CA ASP A 146 15.78 -28.39 -15.15
C ASP A 146 17.14 -27.68 -15.15
N LEU A 147 18.24 -28.39 -14.84
CA LEU A 147 19.59 -27.83 -14.89
C LEU A 147 19.99 -27.35 -16.29
N LEU A 148 19.72 -28.15 -17.33
CA LEU A 148 20.00 -27.79 -18.72
C LEU A 148 18.99 -26.77 -19.30
N SER A 149 17.90 -26.48 -18.60
CA SER A 149 16.97 -25.40 -18.94
C SER A 149 17.43 -24.04 -18.38
N VAL A 150 18.44 -24.00 -17.51
CA VAL A 150 19.10 -22.76 -17.09
C VAL A 150 19.91 -22.21 -18.27
N PRO A 151 19.61 -20.99 -18.79
CA PRO A 151 20.21 -20.51 -20.04
C PRO A 151 21.73 -20.40 -20.02
N ASP A 152 22.30 -19.97 -18.88
CA ASP A 152 23.75 -19.85 -18.69
C ASP A 152 24.46 -21.21 -18.82
N VAL A 153 23.85 -22.26 -18.22
CA VAL A 153 24.36 -23.62 -18.25
C VAL A 153 24.16 -24.23 -19.64
N PHE A 154 22.99 -24.04 -20.25
CA PHE A 154 22.70 -24.49 -21.62
C PHE A 154 23.73 -23.96 -22.61
N LEU A 155 23.94 -22.64 -22.63
CA LEU A 155 24.86 -21.98 -23.56
C LEU A 155 26.30 -22.42 -23.31
N ARG A 156 26.72 -22.52 -22.06
CA ARG A 156 28.09 -22.97 -21.73
C ARG A 156 28.32 -24.44 -22.08
N VAL A 157 27.37 -25.33 -21.82
CA VAL A 157 27.45 -26.74 -22.22
C VAL A 157 27.47 -26.89 -23.74
N LEU A 158 26.67 -26.10 -24.47
CA LEU A 158 26.66 -26.09 -25.94
C LEU A 158 28.00 -25.60 -26.52
N GLU A 159 28.58 -24.53 -25.97
CA GLU A 159 29.89 -23.99 -26.36
C GLU A 159 31.01 -25.01 -26.08
N ASP A 160 31.08 -25.55 -24.86
CA ASP A 160 32.12 -26.50 -24.46
C ASP A 160 31.98 -27.84 -25.23
N LEU A 161 30.76 -28.34 -25.50
CA LEU A 161 30.55 -29.50 -26.39
C LEU A 161 30.96 -29.19 -27.83
N GLY A 162 30.71 -27.99 -28.34
CA GLY A 162 31.14 -27.55 -29.67
C GLY A 162 32.66 -27.54 -29.86
N SER A 163 33.42 -27.45 -28.76
CA SER A 163 34.88 -27.60 -28.77
C SER A 163 35.37 -29.06 -28.83
N LEU A 164 34.51 -30.03 -28.48
CA LEU A 164 34.86 -31.46 -28.44
C LEU A 164 34.82 -32.10 -29.83
N PRO A 165 35.56 -33.21 -30.04
CA PRO A 165 35.46 -34.03 -31.25
C PRO A 165 34.01 -34.39 -31.56
N GLU A 166 33.62 -34.16 -32.82
CA GLU A 166 32.30 -34.49 -33.36
C GLU A 166 31.10 -33.78 -32.70
N ALA A 167 31.32 -32.87 -31.74
CA ALA A 167 30.30 -32.20 -30.91
C ALA A 167 29.39 -33.17 -30.11
N VAL A 168 29.97 -34.29 -29.65
CA VAL A 168 29.28 -35.29 -28.84
C VAL A 168 30.06 -35.60 -27.56
N GLY A 169 29.39 -35.56 -26.41
CA GLY A 169 29.99 -35.87 -25.11
C GLY A 169 29.05 -36.60 -24.16
N THR A 170 29.62 -37.22 -23.14
CA THR A 170 28.89 -37.89 -22.05
C THR A 170 29.07 -37.09 -20.75
N PRO A 171 27.98 -36.70 -20.06
CA PRO A 171 28.07 -35.93 -18.83
C PRO A 171 28.51 -36.80 -17.66
N GLY A 172 29.38 -36.25 -16.82
CA GLY A 172 29.55 -36.68 -15.44
C GLY A 172 29.19 -35.52 -14.52
N ILE A 173 28.43 -35.78 -13.47
CA ILE A 173 27.79 -34.72 -12.68
C ILE A 173 28.09 -34.93 -11.19
N ARG A 174 28.25 -33.81 -10.48
CA ARG A 174 27.95 -33.68 -9.05
C ARG A 174 27.19 -32.38 -8.85
N LEU A 175 25.99 -32.46 -8.33
CA LEU A 175 25.02 -31.36 -8.22
C LEU A 175 24.52 -31.26 -6.78
N LEU A 176 24.47 -30.02 -6.28
CA LEU A 176 23.72 -29.65 -5.09
C LEU A 176 22.48 -28.86 -5.52
N GLU A 177 21.30 -29.35 -5.13
CA GLU A 177 20.02 -28.68 -5.28
C GLU A 177 19.65 -28.00 -3.95
N GLN A 178 19.63 -26.67 -3.94
CA GLN A 178 19.19 -25.83 -2.82
C GLN A 178 17.84 -25.19 -3.18
N ASP A 179 16.75 -25.70 -2.62
CA ASP A 179 15.40 -25.20 -2.87
C ASP A 179 14.49 -25.42 -1.65
N LEU A 180 13.32 -24.78 -1.67
CA LEU A 180 12.24 -25.08 -0.74
C LEU A 180 11.37 -26.23 -1.29
N PRO A 181 10.84 -27.12 -0.44
CA PRO A 181 9.75 -28.01 -0.81
C PRO A 181 8.59 -27.23 -1.44
N PRO A 182 7.87 -27.79 -2.43
CA PRO A 182 6.83 -27.07 -3.16
C PRO A 182 5.73 -26.53 -2.22
N ASP A 183 5.32 -27.30 -1.21
CA ASP A 183 4.31 -26.88 -0.23
C ASP A 183 4.75 -25.70 0.64
N VAL A 184 6.06 -25.65 0.96
CA VAL A 184 6.66 -24.55 1.74
C VAL A 184 6.76 -23.31 0.87
N ARG A 185 7.18 -23.45 -0.38
CA ARG A 185 7.24 -22.37 -1.38
C ARG A 185 5.85 -21.77 -1.65
N ASP A 186 4.83 -22.60 -1.88
CA ASP A 186 3.46 -22.15 -2.12
C ASP A 186 2.79 -21.59 -0.85
N ARG A 187 3.19 -22.02 0.35
CA ARG A 187 2.79 -21.39 1.62
C ARG A 187 3.43 -20.01 1.76
N ALA A 188 4.75 -19.91 1.59
CA ALA A 188 5.50 -18.67 1.67
C ALA A 188 5.03 -17.64 0.64
N TRP A 189 4.67 -18.07 -0.58
CA TRP A 189 4.06 -17.22 -1.61
C TRP A 189 2.71 -16.64 -1.16
N ARG A 190 1.81 -17.48 -0.62
CA ARG A 190 0.49 -17.03 -0.11
C ARG A 190 0.63 -16.10 1.10
N ASP A 191 1.53 -16.39 2.01
CA ASP A 191 1.75 -15.55 3.20
C ASP A 191 2.46 -14.24 2.84
N ALA A 192 3.30 -14.22 1.80
CA ALA A 192 3.86 -12.99 1.22
C ALA A 192 2.78 -12.14 0.54
N LEU A 193 1.89 -12.75 -0.25
CA LEU A 193 0.74 -12.05 -0.87
C LEU A 193 -0.18 -11.43 0.19
N ARG A 194 -0.54 -12.18 1.26
CA ARG A 194 -1.33 -11.69 2.39
C ARG A 194 -0.63 -10.54 3.12
N ARG A 195 0.67 -10.67 3.40
CA ARG A 195 1.47 -9.61 4.03
C ARG A 195 1.55 -8.34 3.17
N PHE A 196 1.63 -8.51 1.85
CA PHE A 196 1.69 -7.45 0.87
C PHE A 196 0.35 -6.71 0.73
N ALA A 197 -0.77 -7.44 0.63
CA ALA A 197 -2.11 -6.88 0.59
C ALA A 197 -2.48 -6.18 1.93
N GLY A 198 -2.20 -6.87 3.05
CA GLY A 198 -2.60 -6.49 4.40
C GLY A 198 -3.95 -7.06 4.78
N GLU A 199 -4.23 -7.14 6.08
CA GLU A 199 -5.50 -7.65 6.58
C GLU A 199 -6.67 -6.73 6.23
N ASP A 200 -7.79 -7.32 5.80
CA ASP A 200 -9.10 -6.67 5.78
C ASP A 200 -9.68 -6.62 7.19
N THR A 201 -8.99 -5.92 8.11
CA THR A 201 -9.71 -5.26 9.19
C THR A 201 -10.63 -4.24 8.54
N GLU A 202 -11.94 -4.50 8.59
CA GLU A 202 -12.95 -3.45 8.51
C GLU A 202 -12.53 -2.27 9.41
N PRO A 203 -12.92 -1.02 9.09
CA PRO A 203 -12.61 0.13 9.93
C PRO A 203 -13.38 0.04 11.25
N GLY A 204 -12.85 -0.78 12.16
CA GLY A 204 -13.30 -0.90 13.54
C GLY A 204 -13.28 0.49 14.16
N ALA A 205 -14.40 0.85 14.78
CA ALA A 205 -14.54 2.11 15.47
C ALA A 205 -13.35 2.33 16.41
N GLU A 206 -12.84 3.57 16.43
CA GLU A 206 -11.85 4.04 17.41
C GLU A 206 -10.37 3.62 17.23
N LEU A 207 -9.93 3.21 16.03
CA LEU A 207 -8.58 3.66 15.64
C LEU A 207 -8.64 5.18 15.44
N PRO A 208 -7.83 5.98 16.17
CA PRO A 208 -7.75 7.40 15.88
C PRO A 208 -7.33 7.51 14.41
N VAL A 209 -8.06 8.31 13.62
CA VAL A 209 -7.56 8.79 12.33
C VAL A 209 -6.30 9.56 12.66
N ALA A 210 -5.16 8.86 12.64
CA ALA A 210 -3.94 9.35 13.24
C ALA A 210 -3.53 10.55 12.41
N ALA A 211 -3.81 11.74 12.97
CA ALA A 211 -3.64 13.01 12.30
C ALA A 211 -2.15 13.18 12.06
N TRP A 212 -1.71 12.73 10.87
CA TRP A 212 -0.36 12.94 10.41
C TRP A 212 -0.10 14.43 10.51
N SER A 213 0.97 14.78 11.23
CA SER A 213 1.42 16.16 11.23
C SER A 213 1.79 16.50 9.79
N GLY A 214 1.46 17.70 9.31
CA GLY A 214 1.81 18.10 7.94
C GLY A 214 3.31 18.03 7.64
N ALA A 215 4.17 17.90 8.68
CA ALA A 215 5.60 17.66 8.53
C ALA A 215 5.92 16.36 7.77
N ASP A 216 5.12 15.31 7.91
CA ASP A 216 5.42 13.99 7.32
C ASP A 216 5.08 13.87 5.82
N LEU A 217 4.29 14.81 5.29
CA LEU A 217 3.94 14.92 3.87
C LEU A 217 5.10 15.50 3.04
N PRO A 218 5.28 15.07 1.78
CA PRO A 218 6.14 15.75 0.81
C PRO A 218 5.81 17.25 0.67
N GLU A 219 6.82 18.05 0.33
CA GLU A 219 6.69 19.51 0.21
C GLU A 219 5.50 19.99 -0.65
N PRO A 220 5.21 19.44 -1.86
CA PRO A 220 4.05 19.86 -2.64
C PRO A 220 2.70 19.57 -1.97
N LEU A 221 2.58 18.44 -1.26
CA LEU A 221 1.34 18.04 -0.58
C LEU A 221 1.13 18.77 0.75
N ARG A 222 2.23 19.08 1.47
CA ARG A 222 2.20 19.82 2.73
C ARG A 222 1.49 21.17 2.60
N GLY A 223 1.80 21.91 1.53
CA GLY A 223 1.19 23.22 1.27
C GLY A 223 -0.33 23.16 1.05
N LEU A 224 -0.81 22.11 0.38
CA LEU A 224 -2.24 21.87 0.13
C LEU A 224 -2.98 21.51 1.43
N ALA A 225 -2.43 20.57 2.21
CA ALA A 225 -3.03 20.05 3.43
C ALA A 225 -3.07 21.04 4.60
N THR A 226 -2.02 21.86 4.82
CA THR A 226 -2.06 22.87 5.89
C THR A 226 -2.82 24.14 5.49
N GLY A 227 -3.02 24.35 4.18
CA GLY A 227 -3.38 25.64 3.60
C GLY A 227 -2.24 26.66 3.72
N ARG A 228 -1.96 27.40 2.65
CA ARG A 228 -0.88 28.41 2.66
C ARG A 228 -1.31 29.70 3.38
N SER A 229 -1.44 29.63 4.70
CA SER A 229 -1.80 30.79 5.53
C SER A 229 -1.08 30.80 6.88
N GLY A 230 0.04 31.54 6.94
CA GLY A 230 0.53 32.06 8.21
C GLY A 230 -0.49 33.06 8.78
N ARG A 231 -0.56 33.17 10.12
CA ARG A 231 -1.50 34.06 10.84
C ARG A 231 -1.43 35.56 10.45
N ASP A 232 -0.42 35.94 9.68
CA ASP A 232 -0.11 37.34 9.32
C ASP A 232 -0.65 37.78 7.95
N GLN A 233 -1.23 36.88 7.14
CA GLN A 233 -1.81 37.27 5.85
C GLN A 233 -3.21 37.88 6.02
N ARG A 234 -3.36 39.14 5.61
CA ARG A 234 -4.65 39.84 5.59
C ARG A 234 -5.51 39.32 4.43
N HIS A 235 -6.60 38.64 4.76
CA HIS A 235 -7.61 38.12 3.83
C HIS A 235 -8.48 39.20 3.16
N ARG A 236 -8.50 40.41 3.70
CA ARG A 236 -9.23 41.58 3.17
C ARG A 236 -8.31 42.51 2.38
N GLU A 237 -8.84 43.07 1.29
CA GLU A 237 -8.20 44.14 0.54
C GLU A 237 -8.31 45.48 1.30
N PRO A 238 -7.21 46.21 1.56
CA PRO A 238 -7.28 47.54 2.16
C PRO A 238 -8.13 48.50 1.31
N GLY A 239 -9.21 49.02 1.88
CA GLY A 239 -10.18 49.86 1.16
C GLY A 239 -11.19 49.10 0.28
N GLY A 240 -11.15 47.76 0.25
CA GLY A 240 -12.16 46.93 -0.42
C GLY A 240 -13.50 46.92 0.34
N MET A 241 -14.54 46.34 -0.28
CA MET A 241 -15.89 46.34 0.29
C MET A 241 -15.94 45.69 1.69
N ALA A 242 -15.38 44.49 1.85
CA ALA A 242 -15.29 43.80 3.15
C ALA A 242 -14.51 44.58 4.23
N ASP A 243 -13.41 45.25 3.87
CA ASP A 243 -12.61 46.08 4.77
C ASP A 243 -13.38 47.34 5.20
N SER A 244 -14.09 47.98 4.25
CA SER A 244 -14.94 49.14 4.53
C SER A 244 -16.12 48.81 5.46
N ALA A 245 -16.74 47.64 5.29
CA ALA A 245 -17.86 47.19 6.11
C ALA A 245 -17.41 46.82 7.53
N TYR A 246 -16.32 46.04 7.68
CA TYR A 246 -15.71 45.78 8.98
C TYR A 246 -15.29 47.10 9.66
N GLY A 247 -14.61 47.99 8.93
CA GLY A 247 -14.19 49.30 9.42
C GLY A 247 -15.35 50.22 9.78
N SER A 248 -16.53 50.07 9.16
CA SER A 248 -17.75 50.77 9.55
C SER A 248 -18.28 50.25 10.90
N CYS A 249 -18.45 48.93 11.04
CA CYS A 249 -18.92 48.31 12.29
C CYS A 249 -17.94 48.54 13.45
N ALA A 250 -16.63 48.40 13.22
CA ALA A 250 -15.60 48.67 14.21
C ALA A 250 -15.64 50.14 14.69
N ARG A 251 -15.73 51.12 13.77
CA ARG A 251 -15.87 52.54 14.13
C ARG A 251 -17.16 52.83 14.90
N ALA A 252 -18.29 52.24 14.52
CA ALA A 252 -19.55 52.42 15.25
C ALA A 252 -19.46 51.85 16.69
N LEU A 253 -18.82 50.69 16.87
CA LEU A 253 -18.56 50.12 18.20
C LEU A 253 -17.58 50.96 19.02
N ASP A 254 -16.56 51.56 18.39
CA ASP A 254 -15.59 52.44 19.06
C ASP A 254 -16.21 53.82 19.39
N GLN A 255 -17.14 54.32 18.56
CA GLN A 255 -17.99 55.49 18.84
C GLN A 255 -18.94 55.22 20.03
N ALA A 256 -19.67 54.11 20.02
CA ALA A 256 -20.50 53.68 21.15
C ALA A 256 -19.67 53.51 22.45
N ARG A 257 -18.41 53.07 22.34
CA ARG A 257 -17.49 53.02 23.48
C ARG A 257 -17.07 54.41 23.97
N GLY A 258 -16.90 55.36 23.05
CA GLY A 258 -16.69 56.78 23.33
C GLY A 258 -17.86 57.40 24.08
N THR A 259 -19.08 57.33 23.54
CA THR A 259 -20.29 57.87 24.17
C THR A 259 -20.64 57.16 25.48
N LEU A 260 -20.33 55.87 25.63
CA LEU A 260 -20.39 55.18 26.93
C LEU A 260 -19.42 55.78 27.96
N SER A 261 -18.22 56.20 27.54
CA SER A 261 -17.27 56.85 28.47
C SER A 261 -17.76 58.22 28.93
N GLU A 262 -18.43 58.98 28.06
CA GLU A 262 -19.10 60.24 28.41
C GLU A 262 -20.32 60.03 29.30
N LEU A 263 -21.09 58.96 29.06
CA LEU A 263 -22.23 58.57 29.88
C LEU A 263 -21.79 58.16 31.30
N ARG A 264 -20.67 57.45 31.43
CA ARG A 264 -20.07 57.06 32.73
C ARG A 264 -19.48 58.24 33.52
N ALA A 265 -19.15 59.35 32.85
CA ALA A 265 -18.72 60.58 33.52
C ALA A 265 -19.89 61.32 34.19
N LEU A 266 -19.58 62.28 35.09
CA LEU A 266 -20.57 63.11 35.77
C LEU A 266 -21.46 63.92 34.81
N THR A 267 -20.98 64.20 33.60
CA THR A 267 -21.74 64.83 32.51
C THR A 267 -22.94 63.99 32.05
N GLY A 268 -22.79 62.66 32.01
CA GLY A 268 -23.88 61.73 31.67
C GLY A 268 -25.01 61.68 32.70
N LEU A 269 -24.72 61.95 33.97
CA LEU A 269 -25.76 62.11 35.00
C LEU A 269 -26.60 63.37 34.75
N LEU A 270 -25.95 64.46 34.31
CA LEU A 270 -26.57 65.76 34.09
C LEU A 270 -27.36 65.84 32.78
N ARG A 271 -26.82 65.34 31.66
CA ARG A 271 -27.42 65.44 30.31
C ARG A 271 -28.02 64.12 29.84
N ALA A 272 -29.30 64.12 29.47
CA ALA A 272 -29.97 62.93 28.93
C ALA A 272 -29.41 62.47 27.58
N SER A 273 -28.93 63.41 26.77
CA SER A 273 -28.50 63.18 25.38
C SER A 273 -27.39 62.16 25.21
N HIS A 274 -26.52 61.94 26.20
CA HIS A 274 -25.47 60.91 26.10
C HIS A 274 -26.03 59.48 26.14
N ARG A 275 -27.21 59.26 26.74
CA ARG A 275 -27.90 57.97 26.65
C ARG A 275 -28.46 57.77 25.25
N GLU A 276 -29.20 58.75 24.73
CA GLU A 276 -29.83 58.71 23.40
C GLU A 276 -28.76 58.55 22.31
N ALA A 277 -27.62 59.23 22.45
CA ALA A 277 -26.45 59.05 21.59
C ALA A 277 -25.88 57.62 21.67
N PHE A 278 -25.67 57.06 22.87
CA PHE A 278 -25.16 55.70 23.02
C PHE A 278 -26.14 54.63 22.49
N GLU A 279 -27.45 54.81 22.68
CA GLU A 279 -28.47 53.92 22.10
C GLU A 279 -28.46 54.01 20.57
N ALA A 280 -28.35 55.21 19.99
CA ALA A 280 -28.21 55.41 18.55
C ALA A 280 -26.91 54.83 17.97
N ASP A 281 -25.76 55.02 18.62
CA ASP A 281 -24.47 54.45 18.19
C ASP A 281 -24.52 52.91 18.23
N LEU A 282 -25.18 52.32 19.23
CA LEU A 282 -25.39 50.87 19.31
C LEU A 282 -26.32 50.34 18.22
N ASP A 283 -27.39 51.06 17.89
CA ASP A 283 -28.28 50.68 16.78
C ASP A 283 -27.57 50.81 15.43
N GLN A 284 -26.76 51.85 15.23
CA GLN A 284 -25.88 51.98 14.07
C GLN A 284 -24.85 50.83 14.00
N ALA A 285 -24.29 50.39 15.14
CA ALA A 285 -23.39 49.25 15.20
C ALA A 285 -24.10 47.91 14.90
N ARG A 286 -25.36 47.74 15.31
CA ARG A 286 -26.21 46.57 14.98
C ARG A 286 -26.52 46.51 13.49
N GLU A 287 -26.88 47.65 12.90
CA GLU A 287 -27.14 47.78 11.46
C GLU A 287 -25.89 47.48 10.63
N ALA A 288 -24.74 48.09 10.97
CA ALA A 288 -23.46 47.82 10.31
C ALA A 288 -23.00 46.36 10.45
N LEU A 289 -23.31 45.69 11.58
CA LEU A 289 -23.07 44.26 11.75
C LEU A 289 -24.00 43.40 10.88
N GLY A 290 -25.25 43.82 10.70
CA GLY A 290 -26.20 43.21 9.76
C GLY A 290 -25.69 43.23 8.32
N GLN A 291 -25.26 44.40 7.85
CA GLN A 291 -24.67 44.59 6.52
C GLN A 291 -23.38 43.76 6.33
N TYR A 292 -22.51 43.68 7.36
CA TYR A 292 -21.34 42.81 7.31
C TYR A 292 -21.70 41.32 7.27
N ARG A 293 -22.73 40.91 8.03
CA ARG A 293 -23.27 39.53 7.98
C ARG A 293 -23.84 39.19 6.61
N GLU A 294 -24.53 40.12 5.94
CA GLU A 294 -25.02 39.90 4.57
C GLU A 294 -23.87 39.68 3.59
N LEU A 295 -22.80 40.48 3.65
CA LEU A 295 -21.59 40.26 2.85
C LEU A 295 -20.95 38.88 3.10
N VAL A 296 -20.83 38.46 4.36
CA VAL A 296 -20.35 37.10 4.72
C VAL A 296 -21.31 36.03 4.18
N THR A 297 -22.62 36.30 4.18
CA THR A 297 -23.63 35.38 3.61
C THR A 297 -23.44 35.26 2.10
N THR A 298 -23.26 36.36 1.37
CA THR A 298 -22.96 36.36 -0.07
C THR A 298 -21.66 35.62 -0.38
N ALA A 299 -20.61 35.80 0.44
CA ALA A 299 -19.34 35.08 0.31
C ALA A 299 -19.46 33.58 0.60
N LEU A 300 -20.41 33.15 1.44
CA LEU A 300 -20.67 31.72 1.71
C LEU A 300 -21.52 31.03 0.63
N HIS A 301 -22.20 31.81 -0.23
CA HIS A 301 -23.01 31.28 -1.33
C HIS A 301 -22.29 31.38 -2.69
N SER A 302 -21.00 31.75 -2.74
CA SER A 302 -20.21 31.86 -3.99
C SER A 302 -20.10 30.54 -4.75
N ASP A 303 -20.08 29.42 -4.02
CA ASP A 303 -19.98 28.04 -4.54
C ASP A 303 -21.20 27.59 -5.37
N GLY A 304 -22.32 28.31 -5.31
CA GLY A 304 -23.43 28.18 -6.25
C GLY A 304 -24.48 27.09 -5.94
N GLY A 305 -25.73 27.52 -5.79
CA GLY A 305 -26.91 26.64 -5.73
C GLY A 305 -27.52 26.28 -7.10
N SER A 306 -26.82 26.55 -8.20
CA SER A 306 -27.20 26.18 -9.57
C SER A 306 -26.42 24.94 -10.00
N GLY A 307 -27.08 23.95 -10.63
CA GLY A 307 -26.56 22.60 -10.88
C GLY A 307 -25.37 22.43 -11.85
N THR A 308 -24.54 23.46 -12.04
CA THR A 308 -23.21 23.40 -12.64
C THR A 308 -22.26 24.15 -11.72
N ALA A 309 -21.21 23.48 -11.23
CA ALA A 309 -20.25 24.08 -10.33
C ALA A 309 -19.50 25.22 -11.06
N PRO A 310 -19.42 26.43 -10.47
CA PRO A 310 -18.64 27.52 -11.07
C PRO A 310 -17.15 27.17 -11.05
N SER A 311 -16.40 27.62 -12.06
CA SER A 311 -14.94 27.48 -12.06
C SER A 311 -14.32 28.25 -10.89
N ALA A 312 -13.18 27.79 -10.36
CA ALA A 312 -12.48 28.47 -9.28
C ALA A 312 -12.04 29.89 -9.70
N ALA A 313 -11.77 30.11 -10.98
CA ALA A 313 -11.54 31.45 -11.54
C ALA A 313 -12.76 32.38 -11.38
N GLU A 314 -13.98 31.89 -11.63
CA GLU A 314 -15.22 32.64 -11.39
C GLU A 314 -15.50 32.85 -9.89
N ALA A 315 -15.27 31.83 -9.06
CA ALA A 315 -15.43 31.95 -7.61
C ALA A 315 -14.44 32.96 -7.01
N ALA A 316 -13.17 32.91 -7.42
CA ALA A 316 -12.15 33.88 -7.04
C ALA A 316 -12.47 35.29 -7.54
N ALA A 317 -12.99 35.43 -8.77
CA ALA A 317 -13.47 36.72 -9.28
C ALA A 317 -14.62 37.28 -8.43
N ARG A 318 -15.60 36.45 -8.04
CA ARG A 318 -16.70 36.85 -7.14
C ARG A 318 -16.20 37.27 -5.75
N LEU A 319 -15.25 36.53 -5.17
CA LEU A 319 -14.64 36.90 -3.89
C LEU A 319 -13.80 38.20 -3.99
N SER A 320 -13.08 38.41 -5.10
CA SER A 320 -12.34 39.65 -5.34
C SER A 320 -13.26 40.86 -5.48
N ALA A 321 -14.45 40.70 -6.08
CA ALA A 321 -15.47 41.74 -6.17
C ALA A 321 -16.04 42.15 -4.79
N LEU A 322 -15.98 41.25 -3.80
CA LEU A 322 -16.30 41.53 -2.39
C LEU A 322 -15.13 42.18 -1.61
N GLY A 323 -13.96 42.37 -2.25
CA GLY A 323 -12.76 42.91 -1.62
C GLY A 323 -11.99 41.89 -0.78
N LEU A 324 -11.98 40.62 -1.20
CA LEU A 324 -11.24 39.52 -0.55
C LEU A 324 -10.04 39.10 -1.40
N ARG A 325 -8.91 38.84 -0.76
CA ARG A 325 -7.69 38.31 -1.40
C ARG A 325 -7.62 36.80 -1.26
N VAL A 326 -7.90 36.10 -2.35
CA VAL A 326 -7.48 34.70 -2.52
C VAL A 326 -6.05 34.71 -3.08
N PRO A 327 -5.05 34.10 -2.43
CA PRO A 327 -3.69 33.98 -2.98
C PRO A 327 -3.68 33.13 -4.26
N SER A 328 -2.83 33.46 -5.23
CA SER A 328 -2.63 32.62 -6.42
C SER A 328 -2.08 31.23 -6.05
N ALA A 329 -2.50 30.21 -6.80
CA ALA A 329 -2.06 28.82 -6.69
C ALA A 329 -1.18 28.37 -7.87
N GLU A 330 -0.76 29.30 -8.75
CA GLU A 330 0.08 29.03 -9.92
C GLU A 330 1.29 28.13 -9.60
N GLY A 331 1.48 27.09 -10.40
CA GLY A 331 2.57 26.12 -10.27
C GLY A 331 2.39 25.05 -9.17
N VAL A 332 1.36 25.13 -8.33
CA VAL A 332 1.10 24.10 -7.29
C VAL A 332 0.59 22.79 -7.93
N GLY A 333 -0.31 22.91 -8.91
CA GLY A 333 -0.93 21.75 -9.58
C GLY A 333 0.06 20.81 -10.27
N GLU A 334 1.10 21.36 -10.91
CA GLU A 334 2.08 20.61 -11.72
C GLU A 334 2.89 19.58 -10.92
N ARG A 335 3.01 19.77 -9.59
CA ARG A 335 3.82 18.91 -8.70
C ARG A 335 2.98 17.96 -7.83
N ILE A 336 1.66 17.93 -8.01
CA ILE A 336 0.77 17.05 -7.24
C ILE A 336 1.05 15.57 -7.56
N GLY A 337 1.16 15.21 -8.84
CA GLY A 337 1.46 13.83 -9.26
C GLY A 337 2.82 13.35 -8.75
N GLU A 338 3.85 14.21 -8.83
CA GLU A 338 5.17 13.96 -8.24
C GLU A 338 5.06 13.69 -6.73
N GLY A 339 4.36 14.56 -6.00
CA GLY A 339 4.18 14.44 -4.55
C GLY A 339 3.40 13.18 -4.13
N LEU A 340 2.35 12.80 -4.85
CA LEU A 340 1.60 11.57 -4.60
C LEU A 340 2.46 10.31 -4.86
N ARG A 341 3.29 10.34 -5.91
CA ARG A 341 4.25 9.27 -6.22
C ARG A 341 5.35 9.15 -5.17
N GLU A 342 5.93 10.27 -4.72
CA GLU A 342 6.92 10.31 -3.63
C GLU A 342 6.31 9.79 -2.32
N PHE A 343 5.08 10.19 -2.01
CA PHE A 343 4.35 9.72 -0.83
C PHE A 343 4.09 8.20 -0.88
N ALA A 344 3.66 7.68 -2.03
CA ALA A 344 3.49 6.23 -2.24
C ALA A 344 4.82 5.48 -2.04
N ALA A 345 5.89 5.94 -2.68
CA ALA A 345 7.23 5.34 -2.56
C ALA A 345 7.75 5.37 -1.12
N LYS A 346 7.53 6.47 -0.39
CA LYS A 346 7.90 6.60 1.04
C LYS A 346 7.13 5.61 1.92
N LEU A 347 5.82 5.48 1.72
CA LEU A 347 4.98 4.56 2.51
C LEU A 347 5.30 3.09 2.22
N MET A 348 5.52 2.72 0.96
CA MET A 348 5.94 1.36 0.58
C MET A 348 7.37 1.06 1.03
N GLY A 349 8.29 2.04 0.98
CA GLY A 349 9.64 1.92 1.57
C GLY A 349 9.65 1.75 3.10
N GLN A 350 8.58 2.13 3.79
CA GLN A 350 8.34 1.83 5.21
C GLN A 350 7.76 0.42 5.45
N LYS A 351 7.66 -0.43 4.42
CA LYS A 351 7.09 -1.79 4.46
C LYS A 351 5.65 -1.85 4.96
N LEU A 352 4.85 -0.84 4.61
CA LEU A 352 3.41 -0.82 4.88
C LEU A 352 2.64 -1.59 3.79
N ALA A 353 1.69 -2.42 4.21
CA ALA A 353 0.82 -3.18 3.31
C ALA A 353 -0.11 -2.27 2.48
N LEU A 354 -0.46 -2.71 1.27
CA LEU A 354 -1.21 -1.90 0.29
C LEU A 354 -2.50 -1.29 0.83
N ARG A 355 -3.29 -2.05 1.61
CA ARG A 355 -4.54 -1.55 2.22
C ARG A 355 -4.28 -0.42 3.22
N ALA A 356 -3.20 -0.51 4.01
CA ALA A 356 -2.78 0.56 4.93
C ALA A 356 -2.30 1.81 4.16
N VAL A 357 -1.56 1.64 3.06
CA VAL A 357 -1.18 2.75 2.17
C VAL A 357 -2.43 3.41 1.57
N ALA A 358 -3.41 2.64 1.10
CA ALA A 358 -4.67 3.15 0.57
C ALA A 358 -5.51 3.92 1.62
N GLN A 359 -5.51 3.46 2.88
CA GLN A 359 -6.12 4.19 3.99
C GLN A 359 -5.41 5.55 4.21
N ARG A 360 -4.07 5.61 4.15
CA ARG A 360 -3.32 6.89 4.24
C ARG A 360 -3.67 7.85 3.11
N PHE A 361 -3.78 7.38 1.86
CA PHE A 361 -4.26 8.21 0.73
C PHE A 361 -5.72 8.67 0.90
N THR A 362 -6.58 7.85 1.50
CA THR A 362 -7.97 8.23 1.79
C THR A 362 -8.03 9.31 2.89
N GLY A 363 -7.20 9.19 3.93
CA GLY A 363 -7.04 10.23 4.94
C GLY A 363 -6.45 11.54 4.39
N LEU A 364 -5.49 11.46 3.47
CA LEU A 364 -4.96 12.62 2.76
C LEU A 364 -6.06 13.30 1.92
N ALA A 365 -6.87 12.54 1.18
CA ALA A 365 -7.98 13.08 0.41
C ALA A 365 -8.96 13.87 1.30
N GLY A 366 -9.36 13.32 2.45
CA GLY A 366 -10.24 14.00 3.40
C GLY A 366 -9.60 15.17 4.17
N GLN A 367 -8.27 15.32 4.16
CA GLN A 367 -7.57 16.48 4.71
C GLN A 367 -7.36 17.60 3.69
N VAL A 368 -7.35 17.27 2.39
CA VAL A 368 -7.06 18.21 1.31
C VAL A 368 -8.35 18.70 0.62
N GLU A 369 -9.43 17.91 0.66
CA GLU A 369 -10.74 18.27 0.13
C GLU A 369 -11.25 19.61 0.69
N PRO A 370 -11.59 20.60 -0.17
CA PRO A 370 -12.07 21.90 0.28
C PRO A 370 -13.47 21.78 0.88
N VAL A 371 -13.69 22.41 2.04
CA VAL A 371 -15.02 22.41 2.68
C VAL A 371 -15.95 23.39 1.95
N PRO A 372 -17.10 22.96 1.41
CA PRO A 372 -18.01 23.85 0.70
C PRO A 372 -18.61 24.90 1.65
N GLY A 373 -18.79 26.14 1.18
CA GLY A 373 -19.30 27.26 1.98
C GLY A 373 -20.66 26.99 2.63
N SER A 374 -21.48 26.12 2.03
CA SER A 374 -22.74 25.63 2.59
C SER A 374 -22.58 24.93 3.94
N ALA A 375 -21.48 24.19 4.16
CA ALA A 375 -21.19 23.50 5.42
C ALA A 375 -20.79 24.46 6.57
N LEU A 376 -20.44 25.71 6.24
CA LEU A 376 -20.13 26.77 7.21
C LEU A 376 -21.37 27.62 7.59
N LEU A 377 -22.49 27.49 6.87
CA LEU A 377 -23.76 28.18 7.19
C LEU A 377 -24.30 27.92 8.62
N PRO A 378 -24.15 26.72 9.23
CA PRO A 378 -24.53 26.52 10.63
C PRO A 378 -23.73 27.41 11.59
N LYS A 379 -22.42 27.58 11.36
CA LYS A 379 -21.57 28.47 12.17
C LYS A 379 -22.02 29.93 12.03
N LEU A 380 -22.50 30.34 10.85
CA LEU A 380 -23.06 31.68 10.64
C LEU A 380 -24.30 31.93 11.52
N ALA A 381 -25.11 30.92 11.84
CA ALA A 381 -26.31 31.07 12.67
C ALA A 381 -25.99 31.53 14.11
N ASP A 382 -24.84 31.12 14.65
CA ASP A 382 -24.33 31.53 15.98
C ASP A 382 -23.95 33.01 16.09
N HIS A 383 -23.82 33.70 14.96
CA HIS A 383 -23.55 35.13 14.87
C HIS A 383 -24.77 35.94 14.36
N SER A 384 -25.97 35.39 14.48
CA SER A 384 -27.22 36.07 14.12
C SER A 384 -27.61 37.14 15.13
N ALA A 385 -28.39 38.15 14.70
CA ALA A 385 -28.96 39.17 15.61
C ALA A 385 -29.74 38.54 16.77
N GLN A 386 -30.45 37.42 16.53
CA GLN A 386 -31.13 36.65 17.59
C GLN A 386 -30.16 35.91 18.53
N ALA A 387 -29.03 35.39 18.04
CA ALA A 387 -28.00 34.80 18.91
C ALA A 387 -27.28 35.86 19.76
N VAL A 388 -26.97 37.03 19.18
CA VAL A 388 -26.43 38.18 19.90
C VAL A 388 -27.45 38.71 20.92
N ALA A 389 -28.72 38.83 20.56
CA ALA A 389 -29.80 39.22 21.47
C ALA A 389 -29.99 38.22 22.62
N ARG A 390 -29.92 36.90 22.37
CA ARG A 390 -29.94 35.88 23.43
C ARG A 390 -28.73 35.98 24.37
N ARG A 391 -27.52 36.19 23.82
CA ARG A 391 -26.29 36.37 24.62
C ARG A 391 -26.21 37.70 25.38
N SER A 392 -26.99 38.71 24.96
CA SER A 392 -27.10 40.02 25.62
C SER A 392 -28.29 40.10 26.59
N GLY A 393 -29.36 39.34 26.31
CA GLY A 393 -30.62 39.30 27.05
C GLY A 393 -30.55 38.55 28.38
N THR A 394 -29.38 38.03 28.75
CA THR A 394 -29.05 37.56 30.10
C THR A 394 -28.92 38.73 31.08
N ARG A 395 -30.02 39.50 31.23
CA ARG A 395 -30.26 40.47 32.32
C ARG A 395 -30.23 39.74 33.67
N GLY A 396 -29.04 39.54 34.21
CA GLY A 396 -28.89 38.74 35.44
C GLY A 396 -27.46 38.47 35.90
N GLY A 397 -26.46 39.22 35.43
CA GLY A 397 -25.15 39.22 36.10
C GLY A 397 -25.31 39.73 37.54
N PRO A 398 -24.49 39.29 38.51
CA PRO A 398 -24.51 39.87 39.85
C PRO A 398 -24.23 41.38 39.76
N LEU A 399 -25.00 42.16 40.51
CA LEU A 399 -24.76 43.60 40.66
C LEU A 399 -23.35 43.82 41.22
N PRO A 400 -22.62 44.87 40.81
CA PRO A 400 -21.26 45.10 41.29
C PRO A 400 -21.22 45.23 42.82
N ASP A 401 -20.27 44.58 43.48
CA ASP A 401 -20.17 44.53 44.95
C ASP A 401 -20.09 45.92 45.60
N PHE A 402 -19.65 46.95 44.87
CA PHE A 402 -19.65 48.33 45.36
C PHE A 402 -21.06 48.95 45.46
N VAL A 403 -22.02 48.48 44.65
CA VAL A 403 -23.41 48.98 44.62
C VAL A 403 -24.27 48.29 45.69
N THR A 404 -24.00 47.03 45.99
CA THR A 404 -24.76 46.18 46.93
C THR A 404 -24.08 46.01 48.30
N GLY A 405 -22.76 46.13 48.37
CA GLY A 405 -21.96 45.85 49.56
C GLY A 405 -21.86 46.99 50.58
N PRO A 406 -21.33 46.70 51.78
CA PRO A 406 -21.27 47.65 52.89
C PRO A 406 -20.26 48.79 52.68
N ALA A 407 -19.35 48.69 51.69
CA ALA A 407 -18.33 49.70 51.45
C ALA A 407 -18.93 51.06 51.06
N ALA A 408 -19.89 51.10 50.13
CA ALA A 408 -20.54 52.34 49.74
C ALA A 408 -21.45 52.91 50.83
N THR A 409 -22.06 52.06 51.67
CA THR A 409 -22.90 52.52 52.78
C THR A 409 -22.06 53.11 53.92
N ALA A 410 -20.91 52.50 54.24
CA ALA A 410 -19.95 53.00 55.21
C ALA A 410 -19.30 54.31 54.77
N LEU A 411 -18.90 54.43 53.49
CA LEU A 411 -18.35 55.68 52.95
C LEU A 411 -19.39 56.80 52.93
N ALA A 412 -20.65 56.50 52.60
CA ALA A 412 -21.75 57.48 52.67
C ALA A 412 -22.05 57.90 54.12
N ALA A 413 -21.97 56.99 55.09
CA ALA A 413 -22.11 57.30 56.52
C ALA A 413 -20.95 58.17 57.04
N ALA A 414 -19.71 57.88 56.65
CA ALA A 414 -18.55 58.72 56.99
C ALA A 414 -18.67 60.13 56.37
N ALA A 415 -19.09 60.23 55.11
CA ALA A 415 -19.35 61.51 54.45
C ALA A 415 -20.46 62.31 55.16
N GLY A 416 -21.55 61.65 55.56
CA GLY A 416 -22.64 62.25 56.33
C GLY A 416 -22.19 62.75 57.70
N ALA A 417 -21.41 61.95 58.44
CA ALA A 417 -20.91 62.31 59.76
C ALA A 417 -19.96 63.52 59.72
N LEU A 418 -19.02 63.56 58.77
CA LEU A 418 -18.11 64.69 58.57
C LEU A 418 -18.83 65.97 58.13
N GLY A 419 -19.83 65.83 57.25
CA GLY A 419 -20.64 66.97 56.76
C GLY A 419 -21.58 67.59 57.80
N ALA A 420 -21.85 66.88 58.91
CA ALA A 420 -22.84 67.24 59.90
C ALA A 420 -22.26 67.81 61.22
N LEU A 421 -20.97 68.15 61.26
CA LEU A 421 -20.26 68.69 62.42
C LEU A 421 -20.60 70.17 62.72
N TRP A 422 -21.89 70.54 62.74
CA TRP A 422 -22.39 71.91 62.87
C TRP A 422 -23.25 72.13 64.11
N GLN A 423 -23.06 73.28 64.78
CA GLN A 423 -23.91 73.74 65.88
C GLN A 423 -25.12 74.52 65.36
N TRP A 424 -26.18 74.66 66.15
CA TRP A 424 -27.35 75.47 65.82
C TRP A 424 -26.96 76.96 65.72
N PRO A 425 -27.39 77.73 64.70
CA PRO A 425 -28.37 77.40 63.65
C PRO A 425 -27.79 76.78 62.36
N LEU A 426 -26.47 76.62 62.24
CA LEU A 426 -25.81 76.11 61.02
C LEU A 426 -26.01 74.60 60.78
N ALA A 427 -26.62 73.87 61.73
CA ALA A 427 -27.03 72.47 61.60
C ALA A 427 -27.81 72.13 60.32
N LEU A 428 -28.49 73.11 59.71
CA LEU A 428 -29.18 72.94 58.41
C LEU A 428 -28.23 72.52 57.27
N LEU A 429 -26.93 72.85 57.35
CA LEU A 429 -25.92 72.43 56.35
C LEU A 429 -25.70 70.91 56.31
N ALA A 430 -26.06 70.18 57.38
CA ALA A 430 -25.98 68.71 57.42
C ALA A 430 -26.84 68.01 56.35
N VAL A 431 -27.86 68.70 55.80
CA VAL A 431 -28.74 68.16 54.75
C VAL A 431 -28.06 68.06 53.38
N ILE A 432 -26.96 68.80 53.16
CA ILE A 432 -26.28 68.87 51.85
C ILE A 432 -25.79 67.49 51.39
N VAL A 433 -25.13 66.73 52.27
CA VAL A 433 -24.58 65.40 51.91
C VAL A 433 -25.68 64.38 51.59
N PRO A 434 -26.72 64.18 52.43
CA PRO A 434 -27.89 63.37 52.05
C PRO A 434 -28.56 63.83 50.74
N ALA A 435 -28.69 65.14 50.51
CA ALA A 435 -29.31 65.67 49.29
C ALA A 435 -28.54 65.29 48.02
N VAL A 436 -27.20 65.20 48.06
CA VAL A 436 -26.38 64.70 46.93
C VAL A 436 -26.74 63.25 46.60
N PHE A 437 -26.77 62.34 47.59
CA PHE A 437 -27.10 60.93 47.36
C PHE A 437 -28.55 60.72 46.88
N PHE A 438 -29.52 61.46 47.42
CA PHE A 438 -30.91 61.43 46.94
C PHE A 438 -31.05 62.02 45.53
N GLY A 439 -30.33 63.09 45.22
CA GLY A 439 -30.30 63.71 43.90
C GLY A 439 -29.73 62.77 42.84
N VAL A 440 -28.58 62.14 43.12
CA VAL A 440 -27.93 61.17 42.23
C VAL A 440 -28.82 59.94 42.00
N ALA A 441 -29.47 59.42 43.05
CA ALA A 441 -30.40 58.29 42.91
C ALA A 441 -31.64 58.65 42.07
N ARG A 442 -32.23 59.84 42.28
CA ARG A 442 -33.40 60.31 41.51
C ARG A 442 -33.05 60.58 40.05
N LEU A 443 -31.92 61.25 39.80
CA LEU A 443 -31.40 61.49 38.45
C LEU A 443 -31.09 60.16 37.77
N GLY A 444 -30.33 59.28 38.42
CA GLY A 444 -29.99 57.95 37.92
C GLY A 444 -31.21 57.13 37.50
N ALA A 445 -32.24 57.05 38.36
CA ALA A 445 -33.49 56.36 38.04
C ALA A 445 -34.28 57.02 36.89
N SER A 446 -34.21 58.35 36.73
CA SER A 446 -34.86 59.04 35.60
C SER A 446 -34.09 58.89 34.28
N ARG A 447 -32.76 58.72 34.32
CA ARG A 447 -31.87 58.60 33.16
C ARG A 447 -31.77 57.15 32.67
N LEU A 448 -31.56 56.20 33.59
CA LEU A 448 -31.50 54.76 33.33
C LEU A 448 -32.82 54.08 33.73
N ARG A 449 -33.89 54.38 32.97
CA ARG A 449 -35.18 53.69 33.11
C ARG A 449 -35.02 52.17 33.04
N ASP A 450 -35.86 51.47 33.80
CA ASP A 450 -35.97 50.02 33.92
C ASP A 450 -34.81 49.28 34.62
N GLU A 451 -33.89 49.99 35.28
CA GLU A 451 -32.83 49.36 36.08
C GLU A 451 -33.21 49.12 37.56
N PRO A 452 -33.25 47.85 38.05
CA PRO A 452 -33.41 47.56 39.47
C PRO A 452 -32.22 48.05 40.32
N ALA A 453 -31.02 48.22 39.73
CA ALA A 453 -29.86 48.78 40.43
C ALA A 453 -30.12 50.19 41.01
N ALA A 454 -30.75 51.06 40.21
CA ALA A 454 -31.08 52.43 40.62
C ALA A 454 -32.09 52.44 41.79
N HIS A 455 -33.02 51.49 41.81
CA HIS A 455 -34.07 51.39 42.82
C HIS A 455 -33.57 50.78 44.14
N ARG A 456 -32.66 49.80 44.10
CA ARG A 456 -32.14 49.11 45.31
C ARG A 456 -30.98 49.82 46.02
N SER A 457 -30.52 50.97 45.52
CA SER A 457 -29.49 51.82 46.17
C SER A 457 -29.97 52.55 47.44
N ALA A 458 -30.76 51.88 48.28
CA ALA A 458 -31.24 52.40 49.56
C ALA A 458 -30.10 52.50 50.60
N GLY A 459 -29.15 51.55 50.58
CA GLY A 459 -28.04 51.47 51.53
C GLY A 459 -27.24 52.78 51.69
N PRO A 460 -26.70 53.38 50.61
CA PRO A 460 -25.96 54.64 50.70
C PRO A 460 -26.82 55.83 51.17
N ARG A 461 -28.12 55.86 50.83
CA ARG A 461 -29.05 56.92 51.27
C ARG A 461 -29.33 56.82 52.77
N VAL A 462 -29.58 55.61 53.27
CA VAL A 462 -29.74 55.33 54.71
C VAL A 462 -28.42 55.60 55.45
N GLY A 463 -27.29 55.15 54.91
CA GLY A 463 -25.95 55.43 55.45
C GLY A 463 -25.69 56.93 55.61
N ALA A 464 -25.93 57.74 54.58
CA ALA A 464 -25.75 59.19 54.65
C ALA A 464 -26.66 59.86 55.70
N LEU A 465 -27.91 59.41 55.85
CA LEU A 465 -28.83 59.92 56.88
C LEU A 465 -28.40 59.53 58.30
N CYS A 466 -28.05 58.26 58.53
CA CYS A 466 -27.54 57.79 59.81
C CYS A 466 -26.21 58.46 60.19
N GLY A 467 -25.33 58.65 59.21
CA GLY A 467 -24.08 59.40 59.36
C GLY A 467 -24.33 60.85 59.77
N ALA A 468 -25.22 61.56 59.06
CA ALA A 468 -25.57 62.94 59.39
C ALA A 468 -26.19 63.08 60.79
N ALA A 469 -27.06 62.15 61.19
CA ALA A 469 -27.61 62.12 62.55
C ALA A 469 -26.51 61.91 63.62
N ALA A 470 -25.58 60.97 63.39
CA ALA A 470 -24.45 60.75 64.29
C ALA A 470 -23.51 61.97 64.37
N GLY A 471 -23.22 62.61 63.24
CA GLY A 471 -22.40 63.82 63.17
C GLY A 471 -23.00 65.00 63.95
N LEU A 472 -24.32 65.21 63.90
CA LEU A 472 -25.02 66.22 64.70
C LEU A 472 -24.90 65.94 66.22
N VAL A 473 -25.01 64.68 66.65
CA VAL A 473 -24.84 64.29 68.06
C VAL A 473 -23.40 64.53 68.54
N ILE A 474 -22.41 64.25 67.70
CA ILE A 474 -21.00 64.54 67.98
C ILE A 474 -20.76 66.05 68.03
N ALA A 475 -21.34 66.83 67.12
CA ALA A 475 -21.23 68.30 67.11
C ALA A 475 -21.79 68.95 68.38
N TYR A 476 -22.95 68.44 68.85
CA TYR A 476 -23.62 68.92 70.07
C TYR A 476 -22.84 68.62 71.35
N THR A 477 -22.05 67.55 71.37
CA THR A 477 -21.29 67.12 72.57
C THR A 477 -19.86 67.65 72.61
N THR A 478 -19.22 67.84 71.46
CA THR A 478 -17.80 68.23 71.37
C THR A 478 -17.56 69.71 71.09
N HIS A 479 -18.59 70.47 70.72
CA HIS A 479 -18.53 71.90 70.37
C HIS A 479 -17.33 72.28 69.47
N PRO A 480 -17.18 71.69 68.27
CA PRO A 480 -16.03 71.92 67.42
C PRO A 480 -15.94 73.39 66.96
N PRO A 481 -14.72 73.95 66.82
CA PRO A 481 -14.51 75.29 66.27
C PRO A 481 -14.89 75.33 64.78
N LEU A 482 -15.44 76.46 64.34
CA LEU A 482 -16.03 76.63 63.00
C LEU A 482 -15.13 76.22 61.83
N TRP A 483 -13.80 76.39 61.95
CA TRP A 483 -12.86 75.99 60.90
C TRP A 483 -12.81 74.46 60.68
N LEU A 484 -12.96 73.67 61.75
CA LEU A 484 -13.09 72.21 61.64
C LEU A 484 -14.43 71.81 61.03
N SER A 485 -15.52 72.50 61.36
CA SER A 485 -16.83 72.31 60.73
C SER A 485 -16.79 72.61 59.23
N THR A 486 -16.14 73.69 58.81
CA THR A 486 -15.96 74.01 57.37
C THR A 486 -15.09 72.98 56.65
N ALA A 487 -13.99 72.53 57.27
CA ALA A 487 -13.13 71.51 56.69
C ALA A 487 -13.86 70.15 56.59
N GLY A 488 -14.60 69.75 57.63
CA GLY A 488 -15.43 68.55 57.66
C GLY A 488 -16.52 68.56 56.58
N LEU A 489 -17.17 69.71 56.34
CA LEU A 489 -18.13 69.86 55.25
C LEU A 489 -17.47 69.73 53.87
N LEU A 490 -16.32 70.35 53.65
CA LEU A 490 -15.58 70.24 52.37
C LEU A 490 -15.10 68.80 52.10
N VAL A 491 -14.54 68.12 53.10
CA VAL A 491 -14.12 66.70 52.97
C VAL A 491 -15.33 65.77 52.81
N GLY A 492 -16.39 65.98 53.59
CA GLY A 492 -17.62 65.19 53.52
C GLY A 492 -18.34 65.33 52.18
N THR A 493 -18.42 66.55 51.63
CA THR A 493 -18.99 66.79 50.29
C THR A 493 -18.11 66.26 49.17
N ALA A 494 -16.78 66.40 49.24
CA ALA A 494 -15.88 65.79 48.28
C ALA A 494 -15.99 64.25 48.27
N LEU A 495 -16.06 63.62 49.45
CA LEU A 495 -16.26 62.18 49.60
C LEU A 495 -17.64 61.74 49.08
N ALA A 496 -18.69 62.52 49.31
CA ALA A 496 -20.03 62.28 48.76
C ALA A 496 -20.06 62.37 47.23
N VAL A 497 -19.37 63.34 46.62
CA VAL A 497 -19.29 63.47 45.16
C VAL A 497 -18.49 62.32 44.54
N GLU A 498 -17.36 61.92 45.13
CA GLU A 498 -16.55 60.80 44.60
C GLU A 498 -17.26 59.44 44.74
N THR A 499 -17.97 59.20 45.86
CA THR A 499 -18.78 57.99 46.03
C THR A 499 -19.99 57.97 45.12
N ALA A 500 -20.68 59.11 44.93
CA ALA A 500 -21.74 59.26 43.94
C ALA A 500 -21.24 58.99 42.51
N ARG A 501 -20.05 59.50 42.16
CA ARG A 501 -19.41 59.24 40.86
C ARG A 501 -19.15 57.75 40.64
N ARG A 502 -18.63 57.03 41.64
CA ARG A 502 -18.40 55.57 41.57
C ARG A 502 -19.69 54.76 41.50
N LEU A 503 -20.74 55.17 42.23
CA LEU A 503 -22.06 54.54 42.14
C LEU A 503 -22.70 54.73 40.76
N TRP A 504 -22.56 55.93 40.16
CA TRP A 504 -23.00 56.19 38.79
C TRP A 504 -22.19 55.39 37.76
N ASP A 505 -20.85 55.38 37.87
CA ASP A 505 -19.96 54.63 36.99
C ASP A 505 -20.29 53.13 36.97
N ALA A 506 -20.51 52.53 38.15
CA ALA A 506 -20.90 51.13 38.29
C ALA A 506 -22.30 50.85 37.73
N ALA A 507 -23.28 51.74 37.95
CA ALA A 507 -24.64 51.60 37.43
C ALA A 507 -24.69 51.73 35.89
N ALA A 508 -23.99 52.71 35.32
CA ALA A 508 -23.89 52.91 33.88
C ALA A 508 -23.13 51.75 33.19
N ALA A 509 -22.06 51.24 33.80
CA ALA A 509 -21.34 50.08 33.30
C ALA A 509 -22.18 48.79 33.34
N TYR A 510 -22.93 48.55 34.42
CA TYR A 510 -23.84 47.41 34.54
C TYR A 510 -24.98 47.48 33.51
N TRP A 511 -25.62 48.64 33.36
CA TRP A 511 -26.65 48.87 32.35
C TRP A 511 -26.12 48.64 30.93
N ALA A 512 -24.95 49.19 30.58
CA ALA A 512 -24.35 49.03 29.27
C ALA A 512 -23.90 47.58 28.97
N ALA A 513 -23.50 46.81 29.98
CA ALA A 513 -23.23 45.38 29.82
C ALA A 513 -24.49 44.62 29.37
N GLY A 514 -25.67 44.98 29.89
CA GLY A 514 -26.97 44.45 29.47
C GLY A 514 -27.42 44.86 28.05
N GLN A 515 -26.74 45.81 27.41
CA GLN A 515 -27.05 46.27 26.04
C GLN A 515 -26.28 45.52 24.94
N GLY A 516 -25.31 44.67 25.30
CA GLY A 516 -24.70 43.71 24.38
C GLY A 516 -23.48 44.19 23.59
N ALA A 517 -22.89 45.35 23.88
CA ALA A 517 -21.73 45.88 23.14
C ALA A 517 -20.56 44.87 22.99
N THR A 518 -20.25 44.11 24.05
CA THR A 518 -19.22 43.05 24.01
C THR A 518 -19.65 41.83 23.21
N ALA A 519 -20.95 41.54 23.12
CA ALA A 519 -21.47 40.45 22.30
C ALA A 519 -21.43 40.82 20.81
N LEU A 520 -21.70 42.09 20.47
CA LEU A 520 -21.53 42.63 19.12
C LEU A 520 -20.07 42.56 18.66
N ARG A 521 -19.09 42.96 19.49
CA ARG A 521 -17.67 42.85 19.12
C ARG A 521 -17.23 41.39 18.87
N ARG A 522 -17.59 40.46 19.77
CA ARG A 522 -17.33 39.02 19.56
C ARG A 522 -18.03 38.46 18.31
N ALA A 523 -19.20 38.99 17.94
CA ALA A 523 -19.88 38.60 16.72
C ALA A 523 -19.16 39.12 15.47
N LEU A 524 -18.67 40.37 15.49
CA LEU A 524 -17.84 40.93 14.42
C LEU A 524 -16.54 40.14 14.24
N ASP A 525 -15.82 39.86 15.32
CA ASP A 525 -14.56 39.11 15.28
C ASP A 525 -14.79 37.65 14.83
N GLY A 526 -15.93 37.03 15.19
CA GLY A 526 -16.32 35.70 14.71
C GLY A 526 -16.70 35.67 13.23
N LEU A 527 -17.43 36.68 12.74
CA LEU A 527 -17.75 36.83 11.31
C LEU A 527 -16.49 37.06 10.46
N ASP A 528 -15.53 37.84 10.95
CA ASP A 528 -14.23 38.03 10.30
C ASP A 528 -13.38 36.76 10.31
N GLY A 529 -13.49 35.94 11.37
CA GLY A 529 -12.91 34.60 11.43
C GLY A 529 -13.52 33.62 10.41
N LEU A 530 -14.84 33.65 10.22
CA LEU A 530 -15.51 32.86 9.17
C LEU A 530 -15.12 33.31 7.76
N LEU A 531 -15.01 34.63 7.53
CA LEU A 531 -14.51 35.20 6.27
C LEU A 531 -13.08 34.69 5.95
N ALA A 532 -12.21 34.62 6.97
CA ALA A 532 -10.87 34.05 6.85
C ALA A 532 -10.84 32.51 6.75
N GLU A 533 -11.90 31.82 7.16
CA GLU A 533 -12.10 30.38 6.90
C GLU A 533 -12.47 30.17 5.43
N VAL A 534 -13.48 30.87 4.90
CA VAL A 534 -13.90 30.81 3.49
C VAL A 534 -12.74 31.09 2.53
N VAL A 535 -11.95 32.15 2.77
CA VAL A 535 -10.78 32.48 1.93
C VAL A 535 -9.69 31.40 1.99
N ARG A 536 -9.56 30.65 3.09
CA ARG A 536 -8.63 29.52 3.20
C ARG A 536 -9.15 28.25 2.52
N GLU A 537 -10.45 27.99 2.55
CA GLU A 537 -11.05 26.85 1.84
C GLU A 537 -11.00 27.06 0.32
N HIS A 538 -11.29 28.28 -0.15
CA HIS A 538 -11.21 28.66 -1.57
C HIS A 538 -9.78 28.78 -2.12
N TRP A 539 -8.74 28.81 -1.27
CA TRP A 539 -7.36 28.82 -1.76
C TRP A 539 -7.01 27.47 -2.41
N ALA A 540 -6.56 27.52 -3.66
CA ALA A 540 -6.19 26.34 -4.47
C ALA A 540 -7.30 25.27 -4.54
N ALA A 541 -8.58 25.68 -4.59
CA ALA A 541 -9.71 24.75 -4.47
C ALA A 541 -9.79 23.71 -5.60
N GLU A 542 -9.49 24.09 -6.85
CA GLU A 542 -9.41 23.17 -7.99
C GLU A 542 -8.24 22.19 -7.83
N GLU A 543 -7.05 22.68 -7.46
CA GLU A 543 -5.86 21.85 -7.26
C GLU A 543 -6.00 20.91 -6.06
N ARG A 544 -6.72 21.34 -5.02
CA ARG A 544 -7.06 20.53 -3.85
C ARG A 544 -8.09 19.45 -4.16
N LEU A 545 -9.16 19.79 -4.86
CA LEU A 545 -10.15 18.82 -5.31
C LEU A 545 -9.49 17.77 -6.22
N TYR A 546 -8.67 18.24 -7.17
CA TYR A 546 -7.85 17.38 -8.03
C TYR A 546 -6.89 16.49 -7.22
N CYS A 547 -6.22 17.02 -6.20
CA CYS A 547 -5.36 16.22 -5.31
C CYS A 547 -6.16 15.18 -4.51
N ALA A 548 -7.35 15.53 -4.02
CA ALA A 548 -8.23 14.61 -3.29
C ALA A 548 -8.74 13.49 -4.19
N ASP A 549 -9.17 13.80 -5.42
CA ASP A 549 -9.65 12.82 -6.40
C ASP A 549 -8.52 11.95 -6.96
N ALA A 550 -7.33 12.52 -7.20
CA ALA A 550 -6.14 11.75 -7.52
C ALA A 550 -5.75 10.80 -6.38
N ALA A 551 -5.77 11.26 -5.12
CA ALA A 551 -5.50 10.43 -3.95
C ALA A 551 -6.57 9.32 -3.76
N ARG A 552 -7.85 9.60 -4.04
CA ARG A 552 -8.91 8.58 -4.08
C ARG A 552 -8.72 7.56 -5.18
N SER A 553 -8.36 7.99 -6.39
CA SER A 553 -8.08 7.12 -7.54
C SER A 553 -6.89 6.18 -7.24
N VAL A 554 -5.81 6.73 -6.67
CA VAL A 554 -4.65 5.97 -6.16
C VAL A 554 -5.09 4.96 -5.09
N ALA A 555 -5.86 5.39 -4.09
CA ALA A 555 -6.34 4.51 -3.02
C ALA A 555 -7.28 3.40 -3.52
N GLY A 556 -8.13 3.68 -4.51
CA GLY A 556 -8.99 2.69 -5.16
C GLY A 556 -8.17 1.66 -5.96
N MET A 557 -7.17 2.12 -6.70
CA MET A 557 -6.24 1.25 -7.44
C MET A 557 -5.42 0.36 -6.47
N LEU A 558 -4.85 0.92 -5.39
CA LEU A 558 -4.12 0.17 -4.36
C LEU A 558 -4.97 -0.91 -3.67
N ARG A 559 -6.25 -0.60 -3.36
CA ARG A 559 -7.20 -1.60 -2.84
C ARG A 559 -7.48 -2.71 -3.85
N ALA A 560 -7.66 -2.36 -5.12
CA ALA A 560 -7.91 -3.35 -6.17
C ALA A 560 -6.69 -4.24 -6.44
N THR A 561 -5.46 -3.72 -6.31
CA THR A 561 -4.24 -4.53 -6.37
C THR A 561 -4.08 -5.43 -5.15
N ALA A 562 -4.48 -4.97 -3.96
CA ALA A 562 -4.52 -5.81 -2.76
C ALA A 562 -5.53 -6.96 -2.91
N ALA A 563 -6.76 -6.66 -3.34
CA ALA A 563 -7.78 -7.67 -3.61
C ALA A 563 -7.38 -8.67 -4.70
N ALA A 564 -6.62 -8.24 -5.71
CA ALA A 564 -6.06 -9.14 -6.73
C ALA A 564 -4.98 -10.07 -6.16
N ALA A 565 -4.14 -9.59 -5.24
CA ALA A 565 -3.14 -10.40 -4.53
C ALA A 565 -3.81 -11.39 -3.56
N ASP A 566 -4.82 -10.96 -2.80
CA ASP A 566 -5.59 -11.84 -1.91
C ASP A 566 -6.33 -12.94 -2.69
N ALA A 567 -6.90 -12.61 -3.84
CA ALA A 567 -7.55 -13.59 -4.72
C ALA A 567 -6.57 -14.64 -5.27
N GLU A 568 -5.29 -14.29 -5.49
CA GLU A 568 -4.24 -15.26 -5.83
C GLU A 568 -3.72 -16.05 -4.62
N ALA A 569 -3.89 -15.51 -3.40
CA ALA A 569 -3.50 -16.17 -2.16
C ALA A 569 -4.49 -17.25 -1.69
N VAL A 570 -5.73 -17.26 -2.22
CA VAL A 570 -6.71 -18.32 -1.99
C VAL A 570 -6.30 -19.57 -2.79
N PRO A 571 -6.16 -20.76 -2.16
CA PRO A 571 -5.90 -21.98 -2.90
C PRO A 571 -7.08 -22.28 -3.83
N ALA A 572 -6.79 -22.62 -5.08
CA ALA A 572 -7.80 -23.21 -5.95
C ALA A 572 -8.31 -24.51 -5.29
N PRO A 573 -9.62 -24.76 -5.23
CA PRO A 573 -10.13 -26.00 -4.65
C PRO A 573 -9.55 -27.17 -5.44
N GLU A 574 -8.98 -28.14 -4.70
CA GLU A 574 -8.43 -29.35 -5.30
C GLU A 574 -9.50 -30.04 -6.13
N GLN A 575 -9.34 -30.01 -7.45
CA GLN A 575 -10.02 -30.96 -8.32
C GLN A 575 -9.35 -32.31 -8.08
N SER A 576 -9.80 -33.01 -7.03
CA SER A 576 -9.39 -34.38 -6.73
C SER A 576 -9.39 -35.18 -8.04
N PRO A 577 -8.32 -35.92 -8.36
CA PRO A 577 -8.30 -36.73 -9.56
C PRO A 577 -9.42 -37.77 -9.45
N ALA A 578 -10.51 -37.51 -10.19
CA ALA A 578 -11.67 -38.38 -10.24
C ALA A 578 -11.16 -39.77 -10.62
N HIS A 579 -11.44 -40.75 -9.77
CA HIS A 579 -10.87 -42.09 -9.89
C HIS A 579 -11.11 -42.64 -11.30
N ALA A 580 -10.03 -42.92 -12.02
CA ALA A 580 -10.07 -43.64 -13.29
C ALA A 580 -10.44 -45.12 -13.00
N GLY A 581 -11.73 -45.35 -12.74
CA GLY A 581 -12.27 -46.62 -12.30
C GLY A 581 -13.66 -46.87 -12.88
N SER A 582 -13.69 -47.50 -14.05
CA SER A 582 -14.81 -48.24 -14.63
C SER A 582 -16.21 -47.60 -14.60
N ALA A 583 -16.58 -46.90 -15.68
CA ALA A 583 -17.96 -46.83 -16.14
C ALA A 583 -18.04 -46.82 -17.68
N SER A 584 -18.38 -47.95 -18.28
CA SER A 584 -18.67 -48.07 -19.71
C SER A 584 -20.06 -47.52 -20.03
N GLY A 585 -20.15 -46.44 -20.80
CA GLY A 585 -21.40 -45.90 -21.33
C GLY A 585 -21.16 -44.83 -22.42
N PRO A 586 -21.96 -44.76 -23.49
CA PRO A 586 -21.76 -43.79 -24.58
C PRO A 586 -22.20 -42.38 -24.17
N PRO A 587 -21.64 -41.32 -24.79
CA PRO A 587 -21.84 -39.94 -24.36
C PRO A 587 -23.23 -39.40 -24.71
N ALA A 588 -23.90 -38.80 -23.73
CA ALA A 588 -25.06 -37.94 -23.95
C ALA A 588 -24.62 -36.48 -24.14
N VAL A 589 -25.28 -35.78 -25.06
CA VAL A 589 -24.92 -34.43 -25.51
C VAL A 589 -25.75 -33.38 -24.77
N GLY A 590 -25.08 -32.35 -24.24
CA GLY A 590 -25.67 -31.09 -23.78
C GLY A 590 -26.18 -31.10 -22.33
N ASP A 591 -25.61 -30.24 -21.49
CA ASP A 591 -26.08 -28.86 -21.35
C ASP A 591 -24.93 -27.98 -20.83
N TRP A 592 -24.77 -26.77 -21.40
CA TRP A 592 -23.68 -25.83 -21.05
C TRP A 592 -24.20 -24.39 -20.93
N LEU A 593 -25.51 -24.23 -20.71
CA LEU A 593 -26.19 -22.94 -20.63
C LEU A 593 -27.05 -22.82 -19.37
N ASP A 594 -26.39 -22.60 -18.22
CA ASP A 594 -27.01 -21.76 -17.18
C ASP A 594 -25.97 -20.87 -16.48
N GLY A 595 -25.26 -20.09 -17.30
CA GLY A 595 -24.51 -18.93 -16.84
C GLY A 595 -25.40 -17.69 -16.95
N SER A 596 -26.11 -17.33 -15.88
CA SER A 596 -26.79 -16.03 -15.78
C SER A 596 -25.98 -15.07 -14.90
N SER A 597 -25.60 -13.93 -15.49
CA SER A 597 -24.75 -12.90 -14.90
C SER A 597 -25.60 -11.73 -14.39
N ALA A 598 -25.35 -11.32 -13.14
CA ALA A 598 -25.34 -9.96 -12.59
C ALA A 598 -26.37 -8.88 -13.07
N LEU A 599 -27.02 -8.27 -12.05
CA LEU A 599 -27.49 -6.87 -11.93
C LEU A 599 -28.87 -6.44 -12.50
N GLU A 600 -29.89 -6.41 -11.61
CA GLU A 600 -30.91 -5.35 -11.35
C GLU A 600 -31.76 -5.80 -10.13
N GLY A 601 -32.50 -4.99 -9.36
CA GLY A 601 -32.61 -3.53 -9.25
C GLY A 601 -33.75 -3.10 -8.27
N ASP A 602 -33.41 -2.46 -7.14
CA ASP A 602 -34.24 -1.76 -6.13
C ASP A 602 -35.76 -2.05 -5.96
N ALA A 603 -36.21 -2.41 -4.73
CA ALA A 603 -37.06 -1.57 -3.86
C ALA A 603 -37.81 -2.30 -2.70
N PHE A 604 -37.53 -1.89 -1.47
CA PHE A 604 -38.25 -2.04 -0.18
C PHE A 604 -39.62 -2.77 -0.07
N ALA A 605 -39.67 -3.80 0.79
CA ALA A 605 -40.53 -3.87 2.00
C ALA A 605 -40.10 -5.01 2.95
N ALA A 606 -40.27 -4.82 4.27
CA ALA A 606 -40.04 -5.79 5.37
C ALA A 606 -41.23 -5.69 6.37
N PRO A 607 -41.36 -6.51 7.45
CA PRO A 607 -40.45 -7.53 8.02
C PRO A 607 -41.15 -8.85 8.42
N ASP A 608 -40.53 -9.60 9.35
CA ASP A 608 -41.01 -10.78 10.13
C ASP A 608 -41.05 -12.11 9.33
N ASP A 609 -40.63 -13.30 9.83
CA ASP A 609 -40.47 -13.82 11.20
C ASP A 609 -39.13 -14.57 11.48
N GLU A 610 -39.02 -15.14 12.69
CA GLU A 610 -37.85 -15.64 13.45
C GLU A 610 -37.16 -16.97 12.99
N ASP A 611 -35.92 -17.16 13.49
CA ASP A 611 -35.13 -18.38 13.76
C ASP A 611 -35.43 -19.73 13.07
N ASP A 612 -34.41 -20.31 12.40
CA ASP A 612 -33.89 -21.66 12.78
C ASP A 612 -32.61 -22.09 12.01
N GLY A 613 -31.66 -22.73 12.71
CA GLY A 613 -30.96 -23.92 12.15
C GLY A 613 -29.61 -23.82 11.39
N TRP A 614 -28.57 -23.16 11.88
CA TRP A 614 -27.18 -23.29 11.34
C TRP A 614 -26.08 -23.72 12.33
N ALA A 615 -26.45 -24.31 13.48
CA ALA A 615 -25.51 -24.75 14.51
C ALA A 615 -25.52 -26.28 14.72
N ASN A 616 -24.96 -27.07 13.79
CA ASN A 616 -24.49 -28.44 14.05
C ASN A 616 -23.64 -29.02 12.90
N ALA A 617 -22.33 -28.74 12.90
CA ALA A 617 -21.36 -29.42 12.03
C ALA A 617 -19.95 -29.60 12.65
N TYR A 618 -19.67 -29.08 13.84
CA TYR A 618 -18.36 -29.17 14.50
C TYR A 618 -18.47 -29.58 15.97
N THR A 619 -18.52 -30.89 16.22
CA THR A 619 -17.86 -31.54 17.39
C THR A 619 -17.83 -33.05 17.17
N ARG A 620 -16.67 -33.62 16.83
CA ARG A 620 -16.40 -35.05 17.08
C ARG A 620 -14.92 -35.31 17.33
N GLN A 621 -14.53 -35.10 18.58
CA GLN A 621 -13.29 -35.56 19.16
C GLN A 621 -13.54 -36.98 19.70
N GLU A 622 -12.85 -38.00 19.18
CA GLU A 622 -12.88 -39.37 19.73
C GLU A 622 -11.49 -39.73 20.27
N GLU A 623 -11.25 -39.37 21.53
CA GLU A 623 -10.25 -40.03 22.37
C GLU A 623 -10.79 -41.40 22.79
N ARG A 624 -9.98 -42.46 22.69
CA ARG A 624 -10.29 -43.78 23.28
C ARG A 624 -9.22 -44.13 24.31
N ALA A 625 -9.68 -44.40 25.53
CA ALA A 625 -8.87 -44.92 26.62
C ALA A 625 -9.23 -46.38 26.94
N TRP A 626 -8.18 -47.11 27.27
CA TRP A 626 -7.99 -48.49 27.74
C TRP A 626 -9.12 -49.18 28.53
N ASP A 627 -9.30 -50.49 28.32
CA ASP A 627 -8.82 -51.50 29.29
C ASP A 627 -8.88 -52.96 28.75
N GLU A 628 -7.95 -53.79 29.24
CA GLU A 628 -7.76 -55.24 29.00
C GLU A 628 -8.17 -56.03 30.28
N PRO A 629 -7.98 -57.37 30.46
CA PRO A 629 -7.72 -58.50 29.54
C PRO A 629 -8.60 -59.77 29.82
N SER A 630 -8.47 -60.85 29.01
CA SER A 630 -8.17 -62.23 29.51
C SER A 630 -8.28 -63.36 28.45
N TRP A 631 -7.20 -64.15 28.35
CA TRP A 631 -7.06 -65.58 28.00
C TRP A 631 -8.19 -66.37 27.29
N ASP A 632 -7.86 -66.94 26.11
CA ASP A 632 -7.72 -68.41 25.98
C ASP A 632 -6.93 -68.80 24.70
N ALA A 633 -6.17 -69.90 24.75
CA ALA A 633 -5.29 -70.37 23.67
C ALA A 633 -5.86 -71.61 22.94
N PRO A 634 -5.26 -72.03 21.82
CA PRO A 634 -4.45 -73.24 21.93
C PRO A 634 -3.09 -73.20 21.20
N ALA A 635 -2.21 -74.12 21.62
CA ALA A 635 -0.78 -74.15 21.29
C ALA A 635 -0.41 -74.96 20.03
N GLY A 636 0.80 -74.70 19.49
CA GLY A 636 1.66 -75.77 18.95
C GLY A 636 2.48 -75.48 17.69
N GLY A 637 3.74 -75.07 17.83
CA GLY A 637 4.74 -75.02 16.74
C GLY A 637 5.97 -74.17 17.11
N PRO A 638 7.22 -74.70 17.09
CA PRO A 638 8.34 -74.06 17.82
C PRO A 638 9.28 -73.17 16.99
N ASP A 639 9.78 -72.14 17.67
CA ASP A 639 11.11 -71.52 17.58
C ASP A 639 11.82 -71.42 16.21
N ALA A 640 11.75 -70.22 15.62
CA ALA A 640 12.93 -69.54 15.10
C ALA A 640 12.90 -68.08 15.55
N ALA A 641 13.87 -67.66 16.36
CA ALA A 641 13.92 -66.31 16.90
C ALA A 641 14.11 -65.29 15.77
N ALA A 642 13.09 -64.46 15.52
CA ALA A 642 13.23 -63.29 14.67
C ALA A 642 14.18 -62.30 15.37
N MET A 643 15.42 -62.24 14.89
CA MET A 643 16.29 -61.08 15.10
C MET A 643 15.54 -59.81 14.65
N PRO A 644 15.75 -58.66 15.29
CA PRO A 644 15.27 -57.41 14.71
C PRO A 644 15.89 -57.25 13.31
N ALA A 645 15.07 -56.90 12.32
CA ALA A 645 15.54 -56.64 10.97
C ALA A 645 16.61 -55.52 10.99
N ASP A 646 17.66 -55.68 10.19
CA ASP A 646 18.77 -54.74 10.17
C ASP A 646 18.30 -53.33 9.77
N PRO A 647 18.91 -52.26 10.33
CA PRO A 647 18.57 -50.87 10.01
C PRO A 647 19.12 -50.39 8.65
N TRP A 648 19.25 -51.28 7.65
CA TRP A 648 19.75 -50.94 6.30
C TRP A 648 18.67 -50.93 5.21
N GLU A 649 17.53 -51.61 5.39
CA GLU A 649 16.53 -51.78 4.30
C GLU A 649 15.66 -50.54 4.00
N ASP A 650 15.75 -49.46 4.78
CA ASP A 650 14.86 -48.29 4.69
C ASP A 650 15.57 -46.97 4.29
N ARG A 651 16.71 -47.05 3.58
CA ARG A 651 17.52 -45.87 3.17
C ARG A 651 17.76 -45.69 1.67
N THR A 652 17.29 -46.60 0.82
CA THR A 652 17.64 -46.62 -0.61
C THR A 652 16.42 -46.71 -1.51
N ALA A 653 15.61 -45.64 -1.53
CA ALA A 653 14.42 -45.54 -2.37
C ALA A 653 14.42 -44.49 -3.53
N ALA A 654 15.50 -43.89 -4.05
CA ALA A 654 16.88 -43.63 -3.62
C ALA A 654 17.33 -42.40 -4.44
N THR A 655 17.70 -41.27 -3.82
CA THR A 655 18.19 -40.10 -4.57
C THR A 655 19.43 -40.48 -5.40
N PRO A 656 19.58 -40.04 -6.65
CA PRO A 656 20.75 -40.36 -7.46
C PRO A 656 22.06 -39.95 -6.78
N ARG A 657 23.10 -40.77 -6.86
CA ARG A 657 24.38 -40.56 -6.13
C ARG A 657 25.15 -39.30 -6.53
N TRP A 658 24.78 -38.67 -7.65
CA TRP A 658 25.35 -37.41 -8.12
C TRP A 658 24.55 -36.18 -7.65
N LEU A 659 23.41 -36.38 -6.98
CA LEU A 659 22.49 -35.32 -6.55
C LEU A 659 22.41 -35.28 -5.02
N ASP A 660 23.03 -34.26 -4.44
CA ASP A 660 22.83 -33.85 -3.06
C ASP A 660 21.64 -32.86 -3.01
N ARG A 661 20.71 -33.04 -2.07
CA ARG A 661 19.54 -32.16 -1.88
C ARG A 661 19.57 -31.50 -0.50
N GLU A 662 19.67 -30.18 -0.47
CA GLU A 662 19.50 -29.37 0.73
C GLU A 662 18.12 -28.69 0.68
N THR A 663 17.10 -29.39 1.18
CA THR A 663 15.74 -28.86 1.30
C THR A 663 15.63 -27.95 2.51
N GLY A 664 15.45 -26.65 2.28
CA GLY A 664 15.22 -25.68 3.34
C GLY A 664 13.79 -25.71 3.90
N GLU A 665 13.63 -25.48 5.21
CA GLU A 665 12.31 -25.28 5.82
C GLU A 665 11.75 -23.86 5.60
N GLY A 666 12.59 -22.94 5.11
CA GLY A 666 12.29 -21.52 4.94
C GLY A 666 12.81 -20.69 6.12
N GLY A 667 13.71 -19.75 5.83
CA GLY A 667 14.31 -18.87 6.84
C GLY A 667 13.39 -17.73 7.28
N SER A 668 13.73 -17.06 8.39
CA SER A 668 12.89 -16.04 9.01
C SER A 668 12.62 -14.80 8.14
N GLU A 669 13.43 -14.55 7.12
CA GLU A 669 13.27 -13.39 6.22
C GLU A 669 12.61 -13.75 4.88
N LEU A 670 12.29 -15.02 4.63
CA LEU A 670 11.68 -15.52 3.40
C LEU A 670 10.42 -14.72 3.00
N VAL A 671 9.41 -14.70 3.87
CA VAL A 671 8.12 -14.03 3.61
C VAL A 671 8.27 -12.50 3.50
N ALA A 672 9.21 -11.92 4.26
CA ALA A 672 9.50 -10.49 4.19
C ALA A 672 10.15 -10.10 2.84
N THR A 673 11.12 -10.89 2.37
CA THR A 673 11.82 -10.68 1.10
C THR A 673 10.86 -10.82 -0.08
N LEU A 674 10.02 -11.87 -0.09
CA LEU A 674 9.00 -12.05 -1.12
C LEU A 674 7.98 -10.89 -1.13
N ALA A 675 7.55 -10.38 0.03
CA ALA A 675 6.66 -9.22 0.10
C ALA A 675 7.35 -7.91 -0.38
N ASP A 676 8.64 -7.76 -0.13
CA ASP A 676 9.44 -6.63 -0.65
C ASP A 676 9.60 -6.70 -2.17
N ASP A 677 9.79 -7.90 -2.76
CA ASP A 677 9.83 -8.12 -4.22
C ASP A 677 8.47 -7.83 -4.87
N LEU A 678 7.37 -8.26 -4.26
CA LEU A 678 6.00 -7.94 -4.68
C LEU A 678 5.72 -6.43 -4.67
N THR A 679 6.29 -5.72 -3.70
CA THR A 679 6.21 -4.26 -3.59
C THR A 679 6.95 -3.58 -4.74
N ASP A 680 8.13 -4.09 -5.12
CA ASP A 680 8.88 -3.57 -6.28
C ASP A 680 8.15 -3.87 -7.60
N ALA A 681 7.57 -5.07 -7.74
CA ALA A 681 6.72 -5.42 -8.88
C ALA A 681 5.56 -4.44 -9.06
N ALA A 682 4.86 -4.10 -7.98
CA ALA A 682 3.76 -3.15 -8.00
C ALA A 682 4.22 -1.73 -8.36
N MET A 683 5.36 -1.27 -7.83
CA MET A 683 5.94 0.03 -8.18
C MET A 683 6.32 0.11 -9.67
N VAL A 684 6.91 -0.94 -10.24
CA VAL A 684 7.21 -1.03 -11.67
C VAL A 684 5.91 -1.07 -12.51
N ALA A 685 4.88 -1.79 -12.04
CA ALA A 685 3.58 -1.85 -12.71
C ALA A 685 2.88 -0.48 -12.75
N MET A 686 2.95 0.28 -11.66
CA MET A 686 2.28 1.57 -11.47
C MET A 686 2.97 2.76 -12.15
N ASN A 687 4.21 2.62 -12.65
CA ASN A 687 4.94 3.72 -13.27
C ASN A 687 4.18 4.46 -14.41
N PRO A 688 3.46 3.78 -15.33
CA PRO A 688 2.63 4.47 -16.34
C PRO A 688 1.38 5.13 -15.75
N TYR A 689 0.86 4.60 -14.64
CA TYR A 689 -0.29 5.18 -13.94
C TYR A 689 0.11 6.50 -13.26
N TRP A 690 1.29 6.58 -12.65
CA TRP A 690 1.83 7.85 -12.15
C TRP A 690 1.97 8.88 -13.27
N GLY A 691 2.52 8.50 -14.43
CA GLY A 691 2.55 9.36 -15.61
C GLY A 691 1.17 9.69 -16.20
N ALA A 692 0.09 9.01 -15.80
CA ALA A 692 -1.30 9.40 -16.12
C ALA A 692 -1.91 10.31 -15.04
N VAL A 693 -1.58 10.08 -13.76
CA VAL A 693 -1.90 10.99 -12.64
C VAL A 693 -1.26 12.35 -12.87
N GLU A 694 0.02 12.44 -13.24
CA GLU A 694 0.72 13.70 -13.55
C GLU A 694 0.08 14.48 -14.72
N ARG A 695 -0.68 13.81 -15.60
CA ARG A 695 -1.34 14.43 -16.78
C ARG A 695 -2.86 14.60 -16.61
N GLY A 696 -3.42 14.33 -15.43
CA GLY A 696 -4.88 14.39 -15.21
C GLY A 696 -5.70 13.34 -15.98
N GLN A 697 -5.08 12.25 -16.39
CA GLN A 697 -5.68 11.17 -17.19
C GLN A 697 -5.89 9.87 -16.39
N ALA A 698 -5.93 9.96 -15.05
CA ALA A 698 -6.07 8.84 -14.11
C ALA A 698 -7.50 8.25 -14.03
N GLY A 699 -8.14 8.05 -15.19
CA GLY A 699 -9.49 7.49 -15.31
C GLY A 699 -9.53 5.95 -15.25
N THR A 700 -10.74 5.40 -15.33
CA THR A 700 -11.02 3.95 -15.22
C THR A 700 -10.19 3.05 -16.15
N HIS A 701 -9.90 3.52 -17.36
CA HIS A 701 -9.04 2.81 -18.33
C HIS A 701 -7.58 2.71 -17.85
N ALA A 702 -7.02 3.78 -17.26
CA ALA A 702 -5.68 3.76 -16.71
C ALA A 702 -5.58 2.81 -15.51
N VAL A 703 -6.60 2.77 -14.65
CA VAL A 703 -6.70 1.83 -13.53
C VAL A 703 -6.74 0.37 -14.03
N ARG A 704 -7.60 0.05 -15.00
CA ARG A 704 -7.73 -1.32 -15.55
C ARG A 704 -6.42 -1.83 -16.17
N ASN A 705 -5.78 -1.02 -17.02
CA ASN A 705 -4.51 -1.41 -17.65
C ASN A 705 -3.40 -1.63 -16.61
N THR A 706 -3.44 -0.91 -15.49
CA THR A 706 -2.51 -1.09 -14.37
C THR A 706 -2.80 -2.38 -13.60
N GLN A 707 -4.07 -2.70 -13.33
CA GLN A 707 -4.48 -3.98 -12.71
C GLN A 707 -4.05 -5.18 -13.56
N GLU A 708 -4.26 -5.13 -14.88
CA GLU A 708 -3.80 -6.18 -15.80
C GLU A 708 -2.27 -6.33 -15.80
N ARG A 709 -1.54 -5.21 -15.74
CA ARG A 709 -0.07 -5.21 -15.66
C ARG A 709 0.44 -5.76 -14.32
N VAL A 710 -0.20 -5.42 -13.20
CA VAL A 710 0.11 -6.00 -11.88
C VAL A 710 -0.10 -7.50 -11.93
N ARG A 711 -1.25 -8.00 -12.43
CA ARG A 711 -1.51 -9.45 -12.54
C ARG A 711 -0.47 -10.18 -13.39
N LYS A 712 -0.03 -9.59 -14.51
CA LYS A 712 1.07 -10.15 -15.34
C LYS A 712 2.42 -10.19 -14.62
N LEU A 713 2.71 -9.20 -13.77
CA LEU A 713 3.95 -9.19 -12.99
C LEU A 713 3.89 -10.14 -11.79
N LEU A 714 2.72 -10.31 -11.15
CA LEU A 714 2.49 -11.36 -10.14
C LEU A 714 2.68 -12.76 -10.73
N SER A 715 2.09 -13.05 -11.90
CA SER A 715 2.29 -14.34 -12.56
C SER A 715 3.75 -14.57 -12.98
N SER A 716 4.44 -13.52 -13.44
CA SER A 716 5.88 -13.57 -13.75
C SER A 716 6.72 -13.82 -12.51
N ALA A 717 6.38 -13.19 -11.38
CA ALA A 717 7.04 -13.38 -10.08
C ALA A 717 6.88 -14.82 -9.57
N ARG A 718 5.67 -15.38 -9.65
CA ARG A 718 5.38 -16.77 -9.29
C ARG A 718 6.12 -17.76 -10.18
N HIS A 719 6.14 -17.52 -11.49
CA HIS A 719 6.88 -18.34 -12.45
C HIS A 719 8.39 -18.31 -12.15
N HIS A 720 8.96 -17.13 -11.91
CA HIS A 720 10.37 -16.96 -11.51
C HIS A 720 10.68 -17.72 -10.20
N LEU A 721 9.83 -17.60 -9.19
CA LEU A 721 9.96 -18.31 -7.91
C LEU A 721 9.96 -19.84 -8.08
N GLN A 722 9.19 -20.36 -9.03
CA GLN A 722 9.13 -21.80 -9.33
C GLN A 722 10.37 -22.32 -10.07
N HIS A 723 10.94 -21.55 -11.01
CA HIS A 723 12.02 -22.01 -11.89
C HIS A 723 13.42 -21.64 -11.38
N ASN A 724 13.57 -20.43 -10.82
CA ASN A 724 14.84 -19.89 -10.36
C ASN A 724 15.02 -19.95 -8.83
N GLY A 725 13.99 -20.39 -8.09
CA GLY A 725 14.02 -20.53 -6.63
C GLY A 725 14.06 -19.19 -5.89
N VAL A 726 14.29 -19.25 -4.57
CA VAL A 726 14.19 -18.07 -3.68
C VAL A 726 15.50 -17.30 -3.49
N LEU A 727 16.62 -17.78 -4.03
CA LEU A 727 17.89 -17.05 -3.95
C LEU A 727 18.02 -16.01 -5.06
N ALA A 728 17.68 -16.36 -6.31
CA ALA A 728 17.76 -15.46 -7.46
C ALA A 728 16.69 -14.35 -7.43
N PRO A 729 17.05 -13.05 -7.45
CA PRO A 729 16.08 -11.96 -7.47
C PRO A 729 15.29 -11.94 -8.80
N PRO A 730 13.99 -11.59 -8.78
CA PRO A 730 13.21 -11.45 -10.00
C PRO A 730 13.66 -10.21 -10.79
N PRO A 731 13.41 -10.15 -12.11
CA PRO A 731 13.95 -9.11 -13.00
C PRO A 731 13.42 -7.68 -12.73
N PHE A 732 12.40 -7.53 -11.88
CA PHE A 732 11.83 -6.26 -11.46
C PHE A 732 12.25 -5.81 -10.04
N ALA A 733 13.02 -6.63 -9.31
CA ALA A 733 13.53 -6.26 -7.98
C ALA A 733 14.51 -5.08 -8.08
N ALA A 734 14.47 -4.17 -7.11
CA ALA A 734 15.30 -2.98 -7.17
C ALA A 734 16.79 -3.31 -6.96
N ALA A 735 17.62 -3.03 -7.98
CA ALA A 735 19.06 -3.40 -8.03
C ALA A 735 19.96 -2.89 -6.88
N HIS A 736 19.45 -2.02 -5.99
CA HIS A 736 20.15 -1.56 -4.79
C HIS A 736 19.85 -2.41 -3.54
N ARG A 737 18.87 -3.33 -3.59
CA ARG A 737 18.59 -4.28 -2.52
C ARG A 737 19.41 -5.54 -2.74
N THR A 738 20.44 -5.74 -1.93
CA THR A 738 21.06 -7.05 -1.77
C THR A 738 20.09 -7.96 -1.01
N ARG A 739 19.76 -9.12 -1.58
CA ARG A 739 19.04 -10.17 -0.85
C ARG A 739 19.87 -10.69 0.33
N THR A 740 19.18 -11.17 1.35
CA THR A 740 19.82 -11.79 2.52
C THR A 740 20.36 -13.19 2.19
N SER A 741 21.18 -13.74 3.09
CA SER A 741 21.89 -15.01 2.94
C SER A 741 21.01 -16.22 2.70
N SER A 742 21.60 -17.31 2.17
CA SER A 742 20.91 -18.60 2.00
C SER A 742 20.29 -19.09 3.33
N ALA A 743 20.99 -18.88 4.44
CA ALA A 743 20.51 -19.21 5.78
C ALA A 743 19.24 -18.43 6.19
N ASN A 744 19.09 -17.17 5.77
CA ASN A 744 17.93 -16.34 6.14
C ASN A 744 16.73 -16.52 5.20
N LEU A 745 16.94 -17.10 4.01
CA LEU A 745 15.90 -17.36 3.00
C LEU A 745 15.47 -18.83 2.95
N LEU A 746 16.42 -19.76 2.85
CA LEU A 746 16.16 -21.20 2.81
C LEU A 746 16.28 -21.87 4.20
N GLY A 747 17.18 -21.38 5.05
CA GLY A 747 17.59 -22.07 6.28
C GLY A 747 18.80 -22.99 6.09
N THR A 748 19.48 -22.93 4.93
CA THR A 748 20.62 -23.79 4.58
C THR A 748 21.96 -23.05 4.70
N ASP A 749 23.02 -23.79 5.03
CA ASP A 749 24.37 -23.24 5.28
C ASP A 749 25.11 -22.95 3.96
N PRO A 750 25.57 -21.71 3.69
CA PRO A 750 26.33 -21.39 2.47
C PRO A 750 27.67 -22.14 2.32
N HIS A 751 28.20 -22.77 3.37
CA HIS A 751 29.45 -23.53 3.29
C HIS A 751 29.40 -24.72 2.32
N GLY A 752 28.25 -25.41 2.19
CA GLY A 752 28.11 -26.56 1.28
C GLY A 752 28.35 -26.21 -0.19
N VAL A 753 27.81 -25.07 -0.64
CA VAL A 753 28.05 -24.53 -2.00
C VAL A 753 29.52 -24.15 -2.18
N ALA A 754 30.11 -23.49 -1.17
CA ALA A 754 31.50 -23.04 -1.24
C ALA A 754 32.49 -24.21 -1.30
N GLU A 755 32.25 -25.30 -0.56
CA GLU A 755 33.04 -26.53 -0.63
C GLU A 755 32.93 -27.19 -2.01
N LEU A 756 31.70 -27.35 -2.52
CA LEU A 756 31.44 -28.00 -3.81
C LEU A 756 32.11 -27.27 -4.98
N VAL A 757 32.08 -25.94 -4.99
CA VAL A 757 32.54 -25.10 -6.12
C VAL A 757 34.02 -24.70 -6.00
N GLY A 758 34.69 -25.09 -4.91
CA GLY A 758 36.09 -24.78 -4.63
C GLY A 758 37.12 -25.28 -5.67
N ALA A 759 38.36 -24.86 -5.50
CA ALA A 759 39.48 -25.32 -6.34
C ALA A 759 39.95 -26.75 -5.98
N GLU A 760 39.80 -27.13 -4.70
CA GLU A 760 40.27 -28.40 -4.15
C GLU A 760 39.21 -29.52 -4.15
N THR A 761 37.98 -29.25 -4.63
CA THR A 761 36.87 -30.21 -4.59
C THR A 761 37.29 -31.56 -5.17
N GLU A 762 36.93 -32.64 -4.48
CA GLU A 762 37.21 -34.00 -4.94
C GLU A 762 36.54 -34.28 -6.30
N ARG A 763 37.30 -34.09 -7.39
CA ARG A 763 36.93 -34.49 -8.77
C ARG A 763 36.59 -35.98 -8.89
N ARG A 764 36.91 -36.77 -7.84
CA ARG A 764 36.59 -38.19 -7.66
C ARG A 764 35.13 -38.46 -7.30
N ALA A 765 34.42 -37.47 -6.75
CA ALA A 765 33.01 -37.57 -6.37
C ALA A 765 32.03 -37.26 -7.53
N VAL A 766 32.54 -36.87 -8.71
CA VAL A 766 31.71 -36.66 -9.91
C VAL A 766 31.41 -38.00 -10.55
N VAL A 767 30.12 -38.34 -10.67
CA VAL A 767 29.67 -39.63 -11.19
C VAL A 767 29.41 -39.49 -12.70
N GLN A 768 30.04 -40.35 -13.50
CA GLN A 768 29.88 -40.35 -14.97
C GLN A 768 28.54 -41.02 -15.34
N LEU A 769 27.62 -40.30 -15.97
CA LEU A 769 26.29 -40.78 -16.38
C LEU A 769 26.36 -41.64 -17.65
N SER A 770 27.25 -42.64 -17.62
CA SER A 770 27.47 -43.57 -18.72
C SER A 770 26.96 -44.96 -18.40
N SER A 771 26.29 -45.61 -19.34
CA SER A 771 26.03 -47.05 -19.23
C SER A 771 27.36 -47.83 -19.21
N PRO A 772 27.43 -49.05 -18.65
CA PRO A 772 28.65 -49.87 -18.68
C PRO A 772 29.20 -50.11 -20.10
N GLU A 773 28.30 -50.14 -21.08
CA GLU A 773 28.61 -50.33 -22.50
C GLU A 773 29.21 -49.06 -23.10
N GLN A 774 28.57 -47.91 -22.85
CA GLN A 774 29.02 -46.59 -23.28
C GLN A 774 30.38 -46.22 -22.65
N GLY A 775 30.64 -46.62 -21.41
CA GLY A 775 31.93 -46.41 -20.73
C GLY A 775 33.13 -46.98 -21.50
N THR A 776 32.93 -48.01 -22.34
CA THR A 776 33.99 -48.55 -23.20
C THR A 776 34.33 -47.66 -24.39
N LEU A 777 33.41 -46.78 -24.80
CA LEU A 777 33.48 -45.89 -25.96
C LEU A 777 34.06 -44.50 -25.63
N LEU A 778 34.09 -44.13 -24.34
CA LEU A 778 34.65 -42.86 -23.85
C LEU A 778 36.15 -42.75 -24.12
N SER A 779 36.62 -41.52 -24.35
CA SER A 779 38.05 -41.21 -24.35
C SER A 779 38.68 -41.56 -23.00
N ARG A 780 39.92 -42.07 -23.02
CA ARG A 780 40.71 -42.40 -21.82
C ARG A 780 41.67 -41.28 -21.42
N ASP A 781 41.76 -40.23 -22.24
CA ASP A 781 42.60 -39.07 -21.97
C ASP A 781 41.91 -38.18 -20.91
N PRO A 782 42.54 -37.93 -19.74
CA PRO A 782 41.99 -37.06 -18.72
C PRO A 782 42.05 -35.56 -19.10
N GLU A 783 42.93 -35.15 -20.02
CA GLU A 783 43.06 -33.75 -20.47
C GLU A 783 42.00 -33.40 -21.53
N ALA A 784 41.48 -34.40 -22.24
CA ALA A 784 40.40 -34.24 -23.22
C ALA A 784 39.01 -33.97 -22.60
N ALA A 785 38.87 -34.00 -21.27
CA ALA A 785 37.60 -33.77 -20.59
C ALA A 785 37.46 -32.32 -20.10
N VAL A 786 36.39 -31.64 -20.53
CA VAL A 786 36.11 -30.25 -20.12
C VAL A 786 35.35 -30.24 -18.79
N TRP A 787 35.64 -29.26 -17.94
CA TRP A 787 35.06 -29.12 -16.59
C TRP A 787 34.39 -27.77 -16.42
N ILE A 788 33.09 -27.79 -16.14
CA ILE A 788 32.26 -26.62 -15.86
C ILE A 788 31.98 -26.58 -14.36
N ARG A 789 32.42 -25.51 -13.69
CA ARG A 789 31.99 -25.13 -12.34
C ARG A 789 30.88 -24.12 -12.46
N PHE A 790 29.79 -24.30 -11.71
CA PHE A 790 28.71 -23.33 -11.70
C PHE A 790 28.11 -23.16 -10.29
N ALA A 791 27.62 -21.95 -10.01
CA ALA A 791 26.99 -21.58 -8.75
C ALA A 791 26.01 -20.41 -8.98
N PRO A 792 24.97 -20.25 -8.16
CA PRO A 792 24.08 -19.10 -8.27
C PRO A 792 24.80 -17.77 -8.05
N GLN A 793 24.62 -16.81 -8.97
CA GLN A 793 25.14 -15.45 -8.83
C GLN A 793 24.64 -14.77 -7.53
N ALA A 794 23.48 -15.17 -7.02
CA ALA A 794 22.90 -14.66 -5.77
C ALA A 794 23.78 -14.94 -4.54
N VAL A 795 24.38 -16.12 -4.42
CA VAL A 795 25.21 -16.51 -3.24
C VAL A 795 26.69 -16.17 -3.41
N ARG A 796 27.07 -15.52 -4.51
CA ARG A 796 28.47 -15.21 -4.84
C ARG A 796 29.21 -14.51 -3.70
N GLY A 797 28.59 -13.52 -3.06
CA GLY A 797 29.20 -12.78 -1.95
C GLY A 797 29.46 -13.64 -0.70
N GLU A 798 28.59 -14.62 -0.44
CA GLU A 798 28.74 -15.59 0.65
C GLU A 798 29.83 -16.61 0.32
N VAL A 799 29.79 -17.20 -0.88
CA VAL A 799 30.76 -18.19 -1.36
C VAL A 799 32.18 -17.61 -1.42
N GLU A 800 32.37 -16.42 -1.99
CA GLU A 800 33.67 -15.73 -1.99
C GLU A 800 34.15 -15.40 -0.56
N THR A 801 33.23 -15.22 0.40
CA THR A 801 33.56 -14.98 1.80
C THR A 801 33.93 -16.26 2.54
N ALA A 802 33.24 -17.37 2.28
CA ALA A 802 33.57 -18.69 2.78
C ALA A 802 34.95 -19.15 2.29
N TRP A 803 35.28 -18.97 1.00
CA TRP A 803 36.63 -19.24 0.47
C TRP A 803 37.71 -18.40 1.16
N ARG A 804 37.46 -17.09 1.35
CA ARG A 804 38.37 -16.20 2.09
C ARG A 804 38.56 -16.62 3.55
N ALA A 805 37.53 -17.17 4.21
CA ALA A 805 37.60 -17.65 5.58
C ALA A 805 38.30 -19.02 5.70
N GLY A 806 38.03 -19.94 4.77
CA GLY A 806 38.62 -21.28 4.71
C GLY A 806 40.06 -21.34 4.17
N GLY A 807 40.54 -20.26 3.54
CA GLY A 807 41.90 -20.19 2.98
C GLY A 807 42.07 -20.90 1.64
N SER A 808 40.99 -21.42 1.05
CA SER A 808 40.99 -22.11 -0.23
C SER A 808 41.24 -21.13 -1.40
N PRO A 809 42.04 -21.49 -2.41
CA PRO A 809 42.25 -20.62 -3.57
C PRO A 809 40.96 -20.50 -4.40
N GLN A 810 40.62 -19.25 -4.76
CA GLN A 810 39.45 -18.95 -5.59
C GLN A 810 39.64 -19.51 -7.02
N PRO A 811 38.72 -20.33 -7.55
CA PRO A 811 38.78 -20.76 -8.95
C PRO A 811 38.49 -19.59 -9.88
N GLN A 812 39.22 -19.49 -10.99
CA GLN A 812 39.05 -18.40 -11.97
C GLN A 812 37.83 -18.61 -12.88
N ASP A 813 37.49 -19.87 -13.18
CA ASP A 813 36.47 -20.25 -14.17
C ASP A 813 35.18 -20.79 -13.51
N VAL A 814 34.54 -19.98 -12.65
CA VAL A 814 33.21 -20.29 -12.11
C VAL A 814 32.14 -19.56 -12.91
N LEU A 815 31.23 -20.33 -13.51
CA LEU A 815 30.04 -19.82 -14.17
C LEU A 815 29.01 -19.39 -13.10
N TRP A 816 28.76 -18.10 -12.99
CA TRP A 816 27.74 -17.59 -12.08
C TRP A 816 26.38 -17.57 -12.79
N THR A 817 25.45 -18.40 -12.34
CA THR A 817 24.16 -18.62 -13.00
C THR A 817 23.06 -17.69 -12.50
N SER A 818 22.11 -17.38 -13.39
CA SER A 818 20.87 -16.67 -13.09
C SER A 818 19.91 -17.48 -12.20
N SER A 819 19.95 -18.82 -12.28
CA SER A 819 19.19 -19.71 -11.40
C SER A 819 19.76 -19.73 -9.98
N GLY A 820 18.86 -19.69 -8.99
CA GLY A 820 19.14 -19.78 -7.57
C GLY A 820 19.21 -21.21 -7.01
N ARG A 821 18.81 -22.23 -7.79
CA ARG A 821 18.54 -23.59 -7.28
C ARG A 821 19.74 -24.54 -7.31
N TYR A 822 20.70 -24.30 -8.22
CA TYR A 822 21.68 -25.32 -8.61
C TYR A 822 23.12 -24.82 -8.52
N ALA A 823 23.96 -25.58 -7.81
CA ALA A 823 25.42 -25.40 -7.79
C ALA A 823 26.12 -26.74 -8.04
N GLY A 824 27.26 -26.75 -8.73
CA GLY A 824 27.94 -28.02 -8.98
C GLY A 824 29.06 -28.03 -10.00
N LEU A 825 29.36 -29.26 -10.41
CA LEU A 825 30.44 -29.65 -11.30
C LEU A 825 29.87 -30.56 -12.41
N VAL A 826 29.97 -30.10 -13.66
CA VAL A 826 29.75 -30.94 -14.85
C VAL A 826 31.09 -31.21 -15.51
N ARG A 827 31.36 -32.48 -15.78
CA ARG A 827 32.45 -32.97 -16.61
C ARG A 827 31.88 -33.45 -17.94
N LEU A 828 32.38 -32.91 -19.05
CA LEU A 828 32.05 -33.36 -20.39
C LEU A 828 33.19 -34.26 -20.90
N THR A 829 32.93 -35.56 -21.03
CA THR A 829 33.91 -36.53 -21.53
C THR A 829 33.60 -36.85 -23.00
N PRO A 830 34.52 -36.61 -23.96
CA PRO A 830 34.28 -36.92 -25.37
C PRO A 830 34.30 -38.43 -25.65
N LEU A 831 33.61 -38.81 -26.73
CA LEU A 831 33.71 -40.15 -27.31
C LEU A 831 35.06 -40.35 -28.01
N ARG A 832 35.45 -41.61 -28.26
CA ARG A 832 36.60 -41.91 -29.13
C ARG A 832 36.26 -41.67 -30.59
N MET A 833 37.27 -41.28 -31.37
CA MET A 833 37.18 -41.15 -32.82
C MET A 833 36.59 -42.41 -33.47
N GLY A 834 35.58 -42.23 -34.32
CA GLY A 834 34.92 -43.33 -35.04
C GLY A 834 33.79 -44.03 -34.27
N VAL A 835 33.41 -43.53 -33.09
CA VAL A 835 32.21 -44.00 -32.36
C VAL A 835 30.92 -43.38 -32.92
N VAL A 836 30.97 -42.15 -33.44
CA VAL A 836 29.80 -41.49 -34.05
C VAL A 836 29.81 -41.72 -35.55
N GLU A 837 28.76 -42.36 -36.07
CA GLU A 837 28.57 -42.52 -37.51
C GLU A 837 27.57 -41.48 -38.02
N ASN A 838 27.89 -40.81 -39.13
CA ASN A 838 27.06 -39.72 -39.65
C ASN A 838 26.18 -40.25 -40.79
N VAL A 839 24.97 -40.65 -40.45
CA VAL A 839 24.01 -41.26 -41.39
C VAL A 839 23.36 -40.18 -42.25
N ARG A 840 23.34 -40.42 -43.57
CA ARG A 840 22.53 -39.63 -44.52
C ARG A 840 21.14 -40.27 -44.65
N PRO A 841 20.07 -39.47 -44.83
CA PRO A 841 18.72 -40.01 -44.97
C PRO A 841 18.64 -41.12 -46.00
N TYR A 842 18.14 -42.29 -45.57
CA TYR A 842 17.71 -43.32 -46.48
C TYR A 842 16.37 -42.86 -47.08
N GLN A 843 16.35 -42.55 -48.37
CA GLN A 843 15.08 -42.43 -49.08
C GLN A 843 14.44 -43.82 -49.10
N SER A 844 13.44 -44.05 -48.26
CA SER A 844 12.67 -45.31 -48.30
C SER A 844 12.21 -45.56 -49.74
N PRO A 845 12.51 -46.74 -50.32
CA PRO A 845 12.14 -47.02 -51.70
C PRO A 845 10.62 -46.97 -51.81
N ARG A 846 10.15 -46.17 -52.77
CA ARG A 846 8.74 -46.04 -53.15
C ARG A 846 8.16 -47.44 -53.34
N ASN A 847 7.18 -47.79 -52.50
CA ASN A 847 6.56 -49.11 -52.44
C ASN A 847 6.15 -49.57 -53.86
N PRO A 848 6.70 -50.69 -54.41
CA PRO A 848 6.40 -51.16 -55.76
C PRO A 848 5.11 -51.99 -55.84
N ALA A 849 4.25 -51.95 -54.81
CA ALA A 849 2.97 -52.65 -54.75
C ALA A 849 1.84 -51.64 -54.51
N GLY A 850 1.14 -51.25 -55.59
CA GLY A 850 -0.02 -50.37 -55.48
C GLY A 850 -0.38 -49.56 -56.73
N ASP A 851 -0.34 -50.16 -57.93
CA ASP A 851 -0.94 -49.53 -59.12
C ASP A 851 -1.45 -50.60 -60.11
N TRP A 852 -2.51 -51.30 -59.71
CA TRP A 852 -3.38 -52.05 -60.62
C TRP A 852 -4.57 -51.17 -60.97
N LEU A 853 -4.37 -50.26 -61.91
CA LEU A 853 -5.49 -49.55 -62.54
C LEU A 853 -6.24 -50.51 -63.45
N GLU A 854 -7.48 -50.77 -63.03
CA GLU A 854 -8.53 -51.51 -63.72
C GLU A 854 -8.80 -50.85 -65.09
N TYR A 855 -8.32 -51.48 -66.17
CA TYR A 855 -8.65 -51.05 -67.53
C TYR A 855 -10.00 -51.67 -67.93
N GLU A 856 -11.04 -50.82 -67.96
CA GLU A 856 -12.34 -51.19 -68.53
C GLU A 856 -12.18 -51.52 -70.03
N GLU A 857 -12.36 -52.80 -70.36
CA GLU A 857 -12.42 -53.29 -71.73
C GLU A 857 -13.71 -52.82 -72.39
N LYS A 858 -13.61 -51.85 -73.32
CA LYS A 858 -14.73 -51.45 -74.17
C LYS A 858 -14.40 -51.62 -75.64
N ASP A 859 -14.71 -52.82 -76.10
CA ASP A 859 -14.66 -53.28 -77.48
C ASP A 859 -15.45 -52.37 -78.44
N GLY A 860 -15.07 -52.35 -79.73
CA GLY A 860 -16.00 -51.98 -80.81
C GLY A 860 -15.68 -50.76 -81.68
N ASP A 861 -14.67 -50.90 -82.53
CA ASP A 861 -14.51 -50.34 -83.89
C ASP A 861 -15.57 -49.39 -84.52
N ARG A 862 -15.06 -48.36 -85.23
CA ARG A 862 -15.66 -47.63 -86.39
C ARG A 862 -17.01 -46.92 -86.14
N TRP A 863 -17.08 -45.59 -86.16
CA TRP A 863 -16.70 -44.71 -87.28
C TRP A 863 -16.34 -43.28 -86.81
#